data_AF-A0A1S3ZTL6-F1
#
_entry.id   AF-A0A1S3ZTL6-F1
#
_cell.length_a   1.000
_cell.length_b   1.000
_cell.length_c   1.000
_cell.angle_alpha   90.00
_cell.angle_beta   90.00
_cell.angle_gamma   90.00
#
_symmetry.space_group_name_H-M   'P 1'
#
loop_
_entity.id
_entity.type
_entity.pdbx_description
1 polymer ?
#
loop_
_entity_poly.entity_id
_entity_poly.type
_entity_poly.pdbx_seq_one_letter_code
_entity_poly.pdbx_strand_id
1 'polypeptide(L)'
;MKGIKKLTSEPHMPPGVTFARNTTAANILTKPSMTKVKRKGETGSPCLKPLCDAKKPFGRFIYDNGQLYSGDAKEPFGEGETSLLITVLSLLARSSSGLSVRHIAFAEGSVPYLWNPFSVAPQKALDTIGRTLNEQYERWQPRAHYKISLDPTVVDVKKLCTTCRQYAKSERVLFHYNGHGVPKPTSNGEIWLFNKSYTQYIPLPITDLDSWLKTPSIYVFDCSAAGMIVNTFIELQDLTVSDSSGPSTRDCILLAACEAHETLPQSAEFPADVFTSCLTTPIKMALRWFCTRSLIRESLDYGLIDRIPGRQTDRKTPLGELNWILTAVTDTIAWNPRDLFQKLFRQDLLVASLFRNFLLAERIVRSANCSPISYPMLPPTHQHHMWDSWDMAAEICLLQLPTLIDDPNVEFQPSPFFTEELTAFEVWLDHGSENKNPPEQLPIVLQVLHTQCHRFRALVLLGRFLDMGLWAVDLVLSVGIFPYVLKLLQTTTPELRQILVFIWTKILAVDKLASGEISSIMAWDLDKEQLVNTTPTSSDYSISALSASQVHAGQFVAGFVDGSVKLFDIQMPEMLVCATRPHPEVERVVGVGFQPELQPAKVVSASQAGDIQFLDMRNLKEAYLTIYAHRGSLTSLAVHRHAPLVASGSSKQLIKVFNLEGEQLGTIRYLSTFMAQKIGSVRCLTFHPYQMLLAAGAADACVSIYADEVPPPR
;
A
#
# COMPACT_ATOMS: atom_id res chain seq x y z
N MET A 1 27.20 -40.01 -52.89
CA MET A 1 26.46 -40.59 -51.73
C MET A 1 27.27 -40.36 -50.45
N LYS A 2 26.73 -40.62 -49.25
CA LYS A 2 27.36 -40.31 -47.94
C LYS A 2 28.59 -41.22 -47.64
N GLY A 3 29.62 -40.72 -46.93
CA GLY A 3 30.86 -41.50 -46.67
C GLY A 3 31.90 -40.90 -45.69
N ILE A 4 31.49 -40.68 -44.43
CA ILE A 4 32.23 -40.42 -43.17
C ILE A 4 33.78 -40.67 -43.09
N LYS A 5 34.50 -39.80 -42.31
CA LYS A 5 35.92 -39.88 -41.77
C LYS A 5 37.06 -39.61 -42.79
N LYS A 6 38.30 -39.19 -42.43
CA LYS A 6 39.05 -38.99 -41.14
C LYS A 6 40.32 -38.09 -41.37
N LEU A 7 40.76 -37.30 -40.37
CA LEU A 7 42.16 -36.77 -40.15
C LEU A 7 42.77 -35.85 -41.27
N THR A 8 43.85 -35.04 -41.13
CA THR A 8 44.66 -34.41 -40.05
C THR A 8 45.61 -33.35 -40.64
N SER A 9 45.82 -32.19 -39.99
CA SER A 9 47.15 -31.57 -39.68
C SER A 9 47.08 -30.07 -39.31
N GLU A 10 47.98 -29.63 -38.41
CA GLU A 10 48.48 -28.24 -38.32
C GLU A 10 49.86 -28.16 -39.03
N PRO A 11 50.49 -26.97 -39.18
CA PRO A 11 51.58 -26.66 -38.24
C PRO A 11 51.94 -25.17 -37.96
N HIS A 12 52.45 -24.94 -36.73
CA HIS A 12 53.50 -23.97 -36.31
C HIS A 12 53.24 -22.43 -36.17
N MET A 13 54.14 -21.82 -35.38
CA MET A 13 54.19 -20.49 -34.71
C MET A 13 55.71 -20.15 -34.48
N PRO A 14 56.19 -19.07 -33.80
CA PRO A 14 55.72 -17.69 -33.49
C PRO A 14 56.62 -16.67 -34.28
N PRO A 15 57.26 -15.58 -33.75
CA PRO A 15 56.98 -14.53 -32.72
C PRO A 15 56.87 -13.11 -33.35
N GLY A 16 56.87 -11.94 -32.68
CA GLY A 16 56.80 -11.53 -31.25
C GLY A 16 57.52 -10.18 -30.96
N VAL A 17 57.67 -9.82 -29.66
CA VAL A 17 58.42 -8.67 -29.06
C VAL A 17 57.76 -7.27 -29.06
N THR A 18 57.89 -6.61 -27.90
CA THR A 18 57.29 -5.37 -27.38
C THR A 18 57.91 -4.03 -27.83
N PHE A 19 57.17 -2.93 -27.65
CA PHE A 19 57.72 -1.65 -27.16
C PHE A 19 56.74 -0.95 -26.18
N ALA A 20 57.24 0.01 -25.37
CA ALA A 20 56.49 0.72 -24.32
C ALA A 20 57.07 2.13 -24.04
N ARG A 21 56.44 2.89 -23.13
CA ARG A 21 56.75 4.28 -22.66
C ARG A 21 56.28 5.42 -23.58
N ASN A 22 56.01 6.66 -23.13
CA ASN A 22 55.71 7.24 -21.79
C ASN A 22 55.20 8.70 -21.97
N THR A 23 54.62 9.28 -20.89
CA THR A 23 54.56 10.74 -20.58
C THR A 23 53.76 11.65 -21.55
N THR A 24 53.30 12.86 -21.21
CA THR A 24 53.55 13.73 -20.03
C THR A 24 52.25 14.46 -19.60
N ALA A 25 52.29 15.27 -18.53
CA ALA A 25 51.15 16.01 -17.99
C ALA A 25 51.43 17.52 -17.78
N ALA A 26 50.41 18.24 -17.31
CA ALA A 26 50.44 19.46 -16.47
C ALA A 26 50.25 20.87 -17.11
N ASN A 27 49.22 21.57 -16.58
CA ASN A 27 49.11 23.03 -16.33
C ASN A 27 49.03 23.95 -17.59
N ILE A 28 48.62 25.24 -17.57
CA ILE A 28 48.70 26.32 -16.55
C ILE A 28 47.40 27.19 -16.49
N LEU A 29 47.29 27.99 -15.42
CA LEU A 29 46.29 28.99 -15.03
C LEU A 29 45.84 29.98 -16.16
N THR A 30 44.67 30.64 -16.07
CA THR A 30 44.51 31.93 -15.31
C THR A 30 43.06 32.37 -15.03
N LYS A 31 42.89 33.07 -13.89
CA LYS A 31 41.83 34.04 -13.53
C LYS A 31 42.40 35.47 -13.74
N PRO A 32 41.66 36.61 -13.66
CA PRO A 32 40.31 36.86 -13.09
C PRO A 32 39.35 37.46 -14.18
N SER A 33 38.38 38.39 -14.01
CA SER A 33 38.05 39.35 -12.94
C SER A 33 36.59 39.89 -12.92
N MET A 34 36.37 40.84 -12.02
CA MET A 34 35.18 41.65 -11.71
C MET A 34 34.85 42.68 -12.83
N THR A 35 33.66 43.26 -13.00
CA THR A 35 32.82 44.08 -12.08
C THR A 35 31.39 44.29 -12.67
N LYS A 36 30.40 45.02 -12.10
CA LYS A 36 29.81 45.14 -10.74
C LYS A 36 28.62 46.16 -10.79
N VAL A 37 27.47 45.85 -10.18
CA VAL A 37 26.32 46.76 -9.78
C VAL A 37 25.38 47.42 -10.82
N LYS A 38 24.08 47.04 -10.80
CA LYS A 38 22.81 47.84 -10.63
C LYS A 38 21.65 47.04 -11.27
N ARG A 39 20.52 46.66 -10.64
CA ARG A 39 19.62 47.13 -9.55
C ARG A 39 18.46 48.03 -10.04
N LYS A 40 17.22 47.54 -9.85
CA LYS A 40 15.90 48.02 -10.35
C LYS A 40 15.72 47.90 -11.89
N GLY A 41 14.61 47.39 -12.44
CA GLY A 41 13.51 46.59 -11.86
C GLY A 41 12.13 47.20 -12.07
N GLU A 42 11.31 46.54 -12.89
CA GLU A 42 9.87 46.82 -13.07
C GLU A 42 9.13 45.57 -13.60
N THR A 43 7.80 45.60 -13.61
CA THR A 43 6.90 44.45 -13.78
C THR A 43 6.91 43.81 -15.17
N GLY A 44 6.97 42.47 -15.23
CA GLY A 44 6.71 41.72 -16.46
C GLY A 44 6.46 40.23 -16.17
N SER A 45 5.28 39.72 -16.54
CA SER A 45 4.93 38.30 -16.43
C SER A 45 5.82 37.45 -17.35
N PRO A 46 6.36 36.30 -16.91
CA PRO A 46 7.15 35.44 -17.77
C PRO A 46 6.23 34.69 -18.75
N CYS A 47 6.02 35.26 -19.94
CA CYS A 47 5.39 34.54 -21.04
C CYS A 47 6.18 33.26 -21.35
N LEU A 48 5.49 32.12 -21.36
CA LEU A 48 6.03 30.87 -21.88
C LEU A 48 6.37 31.08 -23.37
N LYS A 49 7.66 31.03 -23.70
CA LYS A 49 8.09 31.02 -25.11
C LYS A 49 7.71 29.67 -25.73
N PRO A 50 7.12 29.63 -26.94
CA PRO A 50 6.89 28.37 -27.64
C PRO A 50 8.23 27.69 -27.95
N LEU A 51 8.38 26.41 -27.61
CA LEU A 51 9.60 25.64 -27.89
C LEU A 51 9.46 24.82 -29.17
N CYS A 52 9.01 25.47 -30.25
CA CYS A 52 8.85 24.85 -31.57
C CYS A 52 10.19 24.74 -32.32
N ASP A 53 11.15 23.96 -31.79
CA ASP A 53 12.35 23.54 -32.55
C ASP A 53 13.12 22.38 -31.87
N ALA A 54 12.57 21.15 -31.93
CA ALA A 54 13.28 19.94 -31.50
C ALA A 54 12.78 18.66 -32.20
N LYS A 55 13.43 18.24 -33.29
CA LYS A 55 13.23 16.88 -33.86
C LYS A 55 14.01 15.83 -33.05
N LYS A 56 13.56 15.56 -31.82
CA LYS A 56 14.11 14.54 -30.92
C LYS A 56 13.23 13.29 -30.83
N PRO A 57 13.79 12.11 -30.55
CA PRO A 57 13.02 10.93 -30.17
C PRO A 57 12.43 11.09 -28.76
N PHE A 58 11.27 10.48 -28.50
CA PHE A 58 10.73 10.35 -27.14
C PHE A 58 11.43 9.23 -26.38
N GLY A 59 11.80 9.48 -25.12
CA GLY A 59 12.24 8.43 -24.21
C GLY A 59 11.08 7.47 -23.90
N ARG A 60 11.35 6.16 -23.91
CA ARG A 60 10.36 5.11 -23.63
C ARG A 60 10.62 4.48 -22.27
N PHE A 61 9.58 4.33 -21.47
CA PHE A 61 9.51 3.42 -20.34
C PHE A 61 8.42 2.37 -20.58
N ILE A 62 8.64 1.14 -20.13
CA ILE A 62 7.74 0.00 -20.34
C ILE A 62 7.33 -0.54 -18.97
N TYR A 63 6.03 -0.61 -18.71
CA TYR A 63 5.49 -1.30 -17.54
C TYR A 63 5.03 -2.71 -17.96
N ASP A 64 5.72 -3.73 -17.45
CA ASP A 64 5.57 -5.14 -17.80
C ASP A 64 5.70 -6.00 -16.52
N ASN A 65 4.79 -6.96 -16.33
CA ASN A 65 4.73 -7.86 -15.16
C ASN A 65 4.85 -7.18 -13.77
N GLY A 66 4.44 -5.90 -13.66
CA GLY A 66 4.48 -5.12 -12.42
C GLY A 66 5.70 -4.21 -12.25
N GLN A 67 6.71 -4.31 -13.12
CA GLN A 67 7.94 -3.52 -13.05
C GLN A 67 8.03 -2.49 -14.18
N LEU A 68 8.66 -1.34 -13.90
CA LEU A 68 8.96 -0.30 -14.87
C LEU A 68 10.40 -0.46 -15.39
N TYR A 69 10.57 -0.56 -16.71
CA TYR A 69 11.87 -0.68 -17.38
C TYR A 69 12.15 0.55 -18.26
N SER A 70 13.42 0.91 -18.45
CA SER A 70 13.81 1.89 -19.47
C SER A 70 13.89 1.24 -20.86
N GLY A 71 13.68 2.02 -21.91
CA GLY A 71 13.58 1.51 -23.29
C GLY A 71 14.86 0.86 -23.84
N ASP A 72 16.02 1.22 -23.29
CA ASP A 72 17.34 0.81 -23.78
C ASP A 72 18.04 -0.24 -22.88
N ALA A 73 17.53 -0.49 -21.67
CA ALA A 73 18.12 -1.45 -20.73
C ALA A 73 17.08 -2.20 -19.89
N LYS A 74 17.27 -3.53 -19.75
CA LYS A 74 16.51 -4.37 -18.79
C LYS A 74 17.00 -4.21 -17.35
N GLU A 75 17.18 -2.98 -16.90
CA GLU A 75 17.34 -2.67 -15.49
C GLU A 75 15.99 -2.18 -14.95
N PRO A 76 15.43 -2.81 -13.90
CA PRO A 76 14.18 -2.36 -13.32
C PRO A 76 14.40 -1.01 -12.62
N PHE A 77 13.56 -0.04 -12.95
CA PHE A 77 13.54 1.24 -12.26
C PHE A 77 13.03 0.98 -10.83
N GLY A 78 13.88 1.23 -9.84
CA GLY A 78 13.59 0.91 -8.44
C GLY A 78 12.28 1.55 -7.97
N GLU A 79 11.35 0.73 -7.51
CA GLU A 79 10.05 1.21 -7.04
C GLU A 79 10.24 2.12 -5.83
N GLY A 80 9.60 3.29 -5.87
CA GLY A 80 9.53 4.23 -4.74
C GLY A 80 8.56 3.76 -3.67
N GLU A 81 8.70 2.52 -3.20
CA GLU A 81 7.92 1.96 -2.10
C GLU A 81 8.30 2.60 -0.76
N THR A 82 7.30 2.88 0.07
CA THR A 82 7.46 3.68 1.29
C THR A 82 8.26 2.96 2.38
N SER A 83 9.37 3.55 2.82
CA SER A 83 10.36 2.98 3.74
C SER A 83 10.06 3.24 5.22
N LEU A 84 8.94 2.68 5.72
CA LEU A 84 8.52 2.74 7.12
C LEU A 84 9.69 2.51 8.10
N LEU A 85 9.90 3.43 9.05
CA LEU A 85 11.15 3.52 9.80
C LEU A 85 10.95 3.22 11.29
N ILE A 86 11.51 2.09 11.75
CA ILE A 86 11.14 1.50 13.03
C ILE A 86 12.26 1.71 14.07
N THR A 87 12.05 2.66 14.98
CA THR A 87 12.99 2.96 16.07
C THR A 87 12.58 2.20 17.33
N VAL A 88 13.28 1.09 17.58
CA VAL A 88 13.05 0.24 18.75
C VAL A 88 13.90 0.75 19.92
N LEU A 89 13.32 1.58 20.80
CA LEU A 89 14.04 2.25 21.89
C LEU A 89 13.90 1.46 23.21
N SER A 90 14.64 0.36 23.29
CA SER A 90 14.69 -0.56 24.43
C SER A 90 15.36 0.05 25.67
N LEU A 91 14.63 0.87 26.42
CA LEU A 91 15.04 1.54 27.66
C LEU A 91 15.05 0.60 28.88
N LEU A 92 15.85 -0.46 28.75
CA LEU A 92 16.01 -1.62 29.63
C LEU A 92 16.77 -1.31 30.93
N ALA A 93 16.20 -0.38 31.68
CA ALA A 93 16.87 0.35 32.74
C ALA A 93 17.38 -0.50 33.91
N ARG A 94 18.60 -0.18 34.35
CA ARG A 94 19.20 -0.75 35.57
C ARG A 94 18.81 0.04 36.81
N SER A 95 18.13 -0.62 37.76
CA SER A 95 18.01 -0.11 39.13
C SER A 95 19.34 -0.19 39.87
N SER A 96 19.74 0.88 40.56
CA SER A 96 20.93 0.93 41.44
C SER A 96 20.90 -0.07 42.61
N SER A 97 19.73 -0.64 42.94
CA SER A 97 19.53 -1.64 44.00
C SER A 97 19.63 -3.11 43.54
N GLY A 98 19.95 -3.37 42.27
CA GLY A 98 20.10 -4.73 41.73
C GLY A 98 18.80 -5.56 41.63
N LEU A 99 17.63 -4.97 41.90
CA LEU A 99 16.33 -5.67 41.96
C LEU A 99 15.57 -5.70 40.62
N SER A 100 15.69 -4.67 39.77
CA SER A 100 14.88 -4.53 38.56
C SER A 100 15.22 -5.52 37.44
N VAL A 101 16.37 -6.19 37.52
CA VAL A 101 16.82 -7.15 36.50
C VAL A 101 16.04 -8.48 36.57
N ARG A 102 15.15 -8.65 37.57
CA ARG A 102 14.42 -9.90 37.88
C ARG A 102 13.37 -10.37 36.88
N HIS A 103 12.86 -9.51 36.00
CA HIS A 103 11.57 -9.79 35.34
C HIS A 103 11.56 -9.71 33.80
N ILE A 104 12.61 -9.19 33.15
CA ILE A 104 12.61 -8.93 31.69
C ILE A 104 13.28 -10.09 30.92
N ALA A 105 12.47 -11.03 30.39
CA ALA A 105 12.71 -11.86 29.19
C ALA A 105 11.89 -13.17 29.21
N PHE A 106 11.38 -13.64 28.06
CA PHE A 106 11.11 -15.08 27.86
C PHE A 106 11.18 -15.61 26.40
N ALA A 107 12.36 -15.55 25.78
CA ALA A 107 12.72 -16.33 24.60
C ALA A 107 14.26 -16.51 24.55
N GLU A 108 14.86 -17.65 24.22
CA GLU A 108 14.36 -18.97 23.80
C GLU A 108 15.05 -20.10 24.60
N GLY A 109 14.41 -21.27 24.71
CA GLY A 109 15.05 -22.53 25.12
C GLY A 109 14.94 -22.91 26.61
N SER A 110 14.47 -24.14 26.85
CA SER A 110 14.60 -24.97 28.08
C SER A 110 14.68 -24.26 29.44
N VAL A 111 13.62 -24.40 30.24
CA VAL A 111 13.64 -24.09 31.68
C VAL A 111 14.64 -25.02 32.41
N PRO A 112 15.47 -24.57 33.37
CA PRO A 112 15.61 -23.23 33.95
C PRO A 112 16.99 -22.56 33.65
N TYR A 113 17.22 -21.39 34.27
CA TYR A 113 18.49 -20.65 34.42
C TYR A 113 19.07 -19.81 33.26
N LEU A 114 18.73 -20.02 31.98
CA LEU A 114 19.53 -19.45 30.88
C LEU A 114 19.13 -18.09 30.28
N TRP A 115 17.99 -17.49 30.65
CA TRP A 115 17.66 -16.08 30.36
C TRP A 115 17.28 -15.25 31.60
N ASN A 116 17.71 -15.69 32.77
CA ASN A 116 17.82 -14.80 33.93
C ASN A 116 18.88 -13.72 33.59
N PRO A 117 18.60 -12.41 33.53
CA PRO A 117 19.62 -11.44 33.08
C PRO A 117 20.74 -11.17 34.11
N PHE A 118 20.79 -11.99 35.17
CA PHE A 118 21.91 -12.17 36.11
C PHE A 118 22.79 -13.41 35.80
N SER A 119 22.36 -14.35 34.94
CA SER A 119 23.19 -15.50 34.51
C SER A 119 24.23 -15.11 33.45
N VAL A 120 24.07 -13.91 32.87
CA VAL A 120 25.03 -13.21 32.02
C VAL A 120 25.39 -11.87 32.65
N ALA A 121 26.57 -11.33 32.32
CA ALA A 121 26.96 -10.00 32.76
C ALA A 121 25.94 -8.94 32.27
N PRO A 122 25.51 -7.96 33.11
CA PRO A 122 24.41 -7.05 32.79
C PRO A 122 24.55 -6.24 31.49
N GLN A 123 25.76 -6.03 30.97
CA GLN A 123 25.95 -5.41 29.65
C GLN A 123 25.62 -6.38 28.52
N LYS A 124 26.15 -7.60 28.56
CA LYS A 124 25.88 -8.63 27.53
C LYS A 124 24.39 -9.03 27.49
N ALA A 125 23.71 -8.98 28.64
CA ALA A 125 22.26 -9.13 28.72
C ALA A 125 21.53 -7.99 27.98
N LEU A 126 21.82 -6.73 28.37
CA LEU A 126 21.27 -5.51 27.75
C LEU A 126 21.46 -5.47 26.23
N ASP A 127 22.69 -5.72 25.76
CA ASP A 127 23.06 -5.76 24.33
C ASP A 127 22.32 -6.87 23.56
N THR A 128 21.89 -7.93 24.24
CA THR A 128 21.22 -9.08 23.62
C THR A 128 19.71 -8.91 23.59
N ILE A 129 19.08 -8.42 24.66
CA ILE A 129 17.63 -8.11 24.65
C ILE A 129 17.35 -7.04 23.57
N GLY A 130 18.21 -6.03 23.43
CA GLY A 130 18.12 -5.04 22.36
C GLY A 130 18.17 -5.65 20.95
N ARG A 131 19.07 -6.62 20.72
CA ARG A 131 19.19 -7.33 19.45
C ARG A 131 17.98 -8.21 19.18
N THR A 132 17.54 -8.99 20.16
CA THR A 132 16.39 -9.90 20.01
C THR A 132 15.09 -9.14 19.80
N LEU A 133 14.85 -8.01 20.47
CA LEU A 133 13.65 -7.21 20.19
C LEU A 133 13.69 -6.59 18.79
N ASN A 134 14.87 -6.22 18.29
CA ASN A 134 15.06 -5.81 16.90
C ASN A 134 14.72 -6.95 15.92
N GLU A 135 15.30 -8.14 16.10
CA GLU A 135 15.00 -9.36 15.32
C GLU A 135 13.53 -9.78 15.38
N GLN A 136 12.81 -9.44 16.46
CA GLN A 136 11.36 -9.68 16.58
C GLN A 136 10.55 -8.69 15.72
N TYR A 137 10.87 -7.40 15.72
CA TYR A 137 10.22 -6.42 14.84
C TYR A 137 10.58 -6.64 13.36
N GLU A 138 11.81 -7.05 13.06
CA GLU A 138 12.29 -7.34 11.70
C GLU A 138 11.46 -8.44 11.00
N ARG A 139 10.92 -9.41 11.76
CA ARG A 139 9.98 -10.42 11.25
C ARG A 139 8.67 -9.83 10.71
N TRP A 140 8.23 -8.68 11.23
CA TRP A 140 7.01 -7.99 10.82
C TRP A 140 7.25 -6.95 9.71
N GLN A 141 8.44 -6.35 9.65
CA GLN A 141 8.82 -5.41 8.60
C GLN A 141 10.33 -5.48 8.30
N PRO A 142 10.76 -6.43 7.45
CA PRO A 142 12.19 -6.66 7.18
C PRO A 142 12.85 -5.60 6.29
N ARG A 143 12.09 -4.63 5.76
CA ARG A 143 12.60 -3.53 4.92
C ARG A 143 12.75 -2.20 5.67
N ALA A 144 12.44 -2.16 6.97
CA ALA A 144 12.61 -0.97 7.79
C ALA A 144 14.08 -0.72 8.19
N HIS A 145 14.41 0.55 8.44
CA HIS A 145 15.67 0.92 9.06
C HIS A 145 15.57 0.95 10.59
N TYR A 146 16.23 -0.02 11.21
CA TYR A 146 16.22 -0.21 12.66
C TYR A 146 17.35 0.54 13.37
N LYS A 147 17.03 1.11 14.53
CA LYS A 147 18.00 1.71 15.47
C LYS A 147 17.59 1.41 16.90
N ILE A 148 18.53 0.78 17.62
CA ILE A 148 18.40 0.45 19.04
C ILE A 148 19.07 1.56 19.86
N SER A 149 18.54 1.87 21.04
CA SER A 149 19.21 2.72 22.04
C SER A 149 19.04 2.09 23.42
N LEU A 150 20.15 1.83 24.10
CA LEU A 150 20.23 1.08 25.36
C LEU A 150 20.69 2.03 26.47
N ASP A 151 19.91 2.10 27.56
CA ASP A 151 20.04 3.09 28.66
C ASP A 151 20.36 4.55 28.21
N PRO A 152 19.73 5.10 27.16
CA PRO A 152 20.09 6.40 26.59
C PRO A 152 19.80 7.60 27.51
N THR A 153 20.52 8.70 27.27
CA THR A 153 20.20 10.00 27.86
C THR A 153 19.24 10.80 26.97
N VAL A 154 18.65 11.87 27.53
CA VAL A 154 17.79 12.83 26.79
C VAL A 154 18.44 13.31 25.48
N VAL A 155 19.75 13.52 25.47
CA VAL A 155 20.50 14.00 24.29
C VAL A 155 20.55 12.93 23.19
N ASP A 156 20.70 11.66 23.59
CA ASP A 156 20.77 10.52 22.67
C ASP A 156 19.39 10.24 22.06
N VAL A 157 18.33 10.27 22.87
CA VAL A 157 16.93 10.17 22.40
C VAL A 157 16.60 11.32 21.45
N LYS A 158 16.97 12.56 21.78
CA LYS A 158 16.76 13.74 20.91
C LYS A 158 17.46 13.60 19.56
N LYS A 159 18.73 13.20 19.56
CA LYS A 159 19.50 12.94 18.34
C LYS A 159 18.89 11.80 17.53
N LEU A 160 18.46 10.72 18.18
CA LEU A 160 17.88 9.56 17.52
C LEU A 160 16.54 9.91 16.85
N CYS A 161 15.59 10.48 17.59
CA CYS A 161 14.27 10.89 17.10
C CYS A 161 14.37 11.85 15.90
N THR A 162 15.19 12.90 16.03
CA THR A 162 15.38 13.88 14.94
C THR A 162 16.05 13.28 13.71
N THR A 163 17.05 12.40 13.87
CA THR A 163 17.66 11.67 12.75
C THR A 163 16.65 10.74 12.06
N CYS A 164 15.76 10.09 12.82
CA CYS A 164 14.75 9.18 12.29
C CYS A 164 13.66 9.93 11.49
N ARG A 165 13.14 11.06 11.98
CA ARG A 165 12.23 11.91 11.18
C ARG A 165 12.94 12.51 9.95
N GLN A 166 14.19 12.94 10.06
CA GLN A 166 14.96 13.44 8.91
C GLN A 166 15.12 12.39 7.80
N TYR A 167 15.27 11.11 8.15
CA TYR A 167 15.33 10.02 7.18
C TYR A 167 13.95 9.72 6.58
N ALA A 168 12.94 9.46 7.44
CA ALA A 168 11.60 9.02 7.04
C ALA A 168 10.80 10.11 6.29
N LYS A 169 11.12 11.40 6.47
CA LYS A 169 10.41 12.54 5.85
C LYS A 169 8.90 12.48 6.18
N SER A 170 8.07 12.08 5.22
CA SER A 170 6.61 11.92 5.29
C SER A 170 6.15 10.54 5.75
N GLU A 171 7.05 9.58 5.94
CA GLU A 171 6.72 8.19 6.29
C GLU A 171 6.57 7.99 7.80
N ARG A 172 5.88 6.90 8.20
CA ARG A 172 5.61 6.63 9.61
C ARG A 172 6.89 6.22 10.35
N VAL A 173 7.16 6.89 11.46
CA VAL A 173 8.22 6.50 12.40
C VAL A 173 7.60 5.76 13.58
N LEU A 174 8.07 4.54 13.86
CA LEU A 174 7.75 3.85 15.13
C LEU A 174 8.74 4.27 16.22
N PHE A 175 8.22 4.52 17.42
CA PHE A 175 8.97 4.70 18.66
C PHE A 175 8.50 3.67 19.70
N HIS A 176 9.32 2.66 19.97
CA HIS A 176 9.10 1.76 21.11
C HIS A 176 9.77 2.36 22.35
N TYR A 177 9.14 2.30 23.52
CA TYR A 177 9.70 2.64 24.82
C TYR A 177 9.38 1.52 25.80
N ASN A 178 10.42 0.87 26.33
CA ASN A 178 10.31 -0.04 27.46
C ASN A 178 10.74 0.71 28.73
N GLY A 179 9.94 0.70 29.80
CA GLY A 179 10.16 1.55 30.99
C GLY A 179 10.42 0.79 32.29
N HIS A 180 10.79 -0.49 32.23
CA HIS A 180 10.67 -1.40 33.38
C HIS A 180 11.58 -1.12 34.59
N GLY A 181 12.71 -0.44 34.41
CA GLY A 181 13.67 -0.16 35.49
C GLY A 181 13.89 1.32 35.81
N VAL A 182 13.02 2.19 35.29
CA VAL A 182 12.92 3.60 35.68
C VAL A 182 11.65 3.82 36.53
N PRO A 183 11.44 4.98 37.16
CA PRO A 183 10.17 5.31 37.79
C PRO A 183 9.00 5.32 36.79
N LYS A 184 7.76 5.18 37.30
CA LYS A 184 6.55 5.35 36.48
C LYS A 184 6.51 6.74 35.83
N PRO A 185 5.83 6.92 34.68
CA PRO A 185 5.57 8.24 34.11
C PRO A 185 4.91 9.19 35.11
N THR A 186 5.09 10.49 34.93
CA THR A 186 4.49 11.50 35.83
C THR A 186 3.15 12.02 35.31
N SER A 187 2.33 12.56 36.20
CA SER A 187 1.10 13.29 35.84
C SER A 187 1.36 14.61 35.10
N ASN A 188 2.63 15.05 35.01
CA ASN A 188 3.03 16.20 34.19
C ASN A 188 3.35 15.80 32.74
N GLY A 189 3.19 14.53 32.37
CA GLY A 189 3.51 14.04 31.04
C GLY A 189 5.00 13.84 30.79
N GLU A 190 5.71 13.25 31.75
CA GLU A 190 7.16 12.95 31.65
C GLU A 190 7.41 11.44 31.65
N ILE A 191 8.29 10.98 30.76
CA ILE A 191 8.89 9.64 30.79
C ILE A 191 10.34 9.72 31.28
N TRP A 192 10.86 8.64 31.86
CA TRP A 192 12.17 8.66 32.51
C TRP A 192 13.27 8.01 31.66
N LEU A 193 14.45 8.63 31.68
CA LEU A 193 15.71 8.25 31.03
C LEU A 193 16.87 8.29 32.05
N PHE A 194 18.11 8.09 31.61
CA PHE A 194 19.30 8.20 32.47
C PHE A 194 20.14 9.47 32.28
N ASN A 195 20.97 9.78 33.29
CA ASN A 195 22.18 10.58 33.10
C ASN A 195 23.36 9.70 32.61
N LYS A 196 24.43 10.32 32.08
CA LYS A 196 25.58 9.60 31.49
C LYS A 196 26.35 8.68 32.46
N SER A 197 26.12 8.80 33.76
CA SER A 197 26.75 7.99 34.81
C SER A 197 25.83 6.91 35.37
N TYR A 198 24.58 6.79 34.89
CA TYR A 198 23.55 5.88 35.40
C TYR A 198 23.29 6.02 36.92
N THR A 199 23.49 7.23 37.45
CA THR A 199 23.32 7.54 38.89
C THR A 199 22.00 8.25 39.20
N GLN A 200 21.33 8.82 38.19
CA GLN A 200 20.06 9.54 38.34
C GLN A 200 19.15 9.25 37.16
N TYR A 201 17.86 9.13 37.44
CA TYR A 201 16.81 9.20 36.42
C TYR A 201 16.55 10.65 36.04
N ILE A 202 16.41 10.93 34.75
CA ILE A 202 16.19 12.25 34.18
C ILE A 202 14.84 12.25 33.46
N PRO A 203 13.93 13.19 33.73
CA PRO A 203 12.66 13.27 33.01
C PRO A 203 12.85 13.79 31.59
N LEU A 204 12.05 13.26 30.67
CA LEU A 204 11.84 13.73 29.30
C LEU A 204 10.34 14.03 29.15
N PRO A 205 9.95 15.30 28.99
CA PRO A 205 8.58 15.68 28.65
C PRO A 205 8.12 15.08 27.32
N ILE A 206 6.87 14.62 27.27
CA ILE A 206 6.22 14.10 26.07
C ILE A 206 6.04 15.17 24.99
N THR A 207 5.90 16.44 25.38
CA THR A 207 5.95 17.62 24.49
C THR A 207 7.24 17.65 23.65
N ASP A 208 8.39 17.45 24.29
CA ASP A 208 9.69 17.46 23.62
C ASP A 208 9.78 16.26 22.67
N LEU A 209 9.37 15.07 23.11
CA LEU A 209 9.36 13.85 22.30
C LEU A 209 8.52 13.99 21.01
N ASP A 210 7.27 14.44 21.12
CA ASP A 210 6.38 14.71 19.98
C ASP A 210 6.98 15.77 19.04
N SER A 211 7.56 16.85 19.58
CA SER A 211 8.18 17.90 18.77
C SER A 211 9.36 17.40 17.90
N TRP A 212 10.04 16.34 18.35
CA TRP A 212 11.19 15.74 17.63
C TRP A 212 10.75 14.70 16.61
N LEU A 213 9.74 13.87 16.93
CA LEU A 213 9.28 12.78 16.08
C LEU A 213 8.23 13.24 15.05
N LYS A 214 7.25 14.04 15.47
CA LYS A 214 6.14 14.55 14.64
C LYS A 214 5.32 13.46 13.93
N THR A 215 4.24 13.87 13.27
CA THR A 215 3.39 13.01 12.44
C THR A 215 4.00 12.77 11.04
N PRO A 216 3.74 11.62 10.40
CA PRO A 216 3.02 10.46 10.93
C PRO A 216 3.92 9.60 11.83
N SER A 217 3.39 9.11 12.95
CA SER A 217 4.15 8.29 13.91
C SER A 217 3.28 7.23 14.59
N ILE A 218 3.94 6.25 15.20
CA ILE A 218 3.32 5.25 16.09
C ILE A 218 4.23 5.03 17.30
N TYR A 219 3.63 4.95 18.50
CA TYR A 219 4.34 4.80 19.76
C TYR A 219 3.89 3.52 20.47
N VAL A 220 4.83 2.81 21.10
CA VAL A 220 4.57 1.63 21.94
C VAL A 220 5.19 1.86 23.31
N PHE A 221 4.37 1.94 24.36
CA PHE A 221 4.79 2.22 25.74
C PHE A 221 4.58 0.99 26.64
N ASP A 222 5.66 0.21 26.80
CA ASP A 222 5.72 -0.96 27.68
C ASP A 222 6.27 -0.56 29.05
N CYS A 223 5.39 0.01 29.88
CA CYS A 223 5.70 0.43 31.25
C CYS A 223 4.45 0.44 32.14
N SER A 224 4.65 0.51 33.46
CA SER A 224 3.55 0.69 34.42
C SER A 224 3.02 2.13 34.41
N ALA A 225 1.70 2.30 34.54
CA ALA A 225 0.99 3.58 34.38
C ALA A 225 1.14 4.24 32.98
N ALA A 226 1.31 3.43 31.93
CA ALA A 226 1.51 3.93 30.56
C ALA A 226 0.36 4.82 30.07
N GLY A 227 -0.87 4.63 30.57
CA GLY A 227 -2.01 5.50 30.27
C GLY A 227 -1.80 6.98 30.63
N MET A 228 -0.93 7.34 31.57
CA MET A 228 -0.60 8.76 31.81
C MET A 228 0.05 9.41 30.59
N ILE A 229 0.88 8.66 29.84
CA ILE A 229 1.50 9.12 28.60
C ILE A 229 0.44 9.36 27.52
N VAL A 230 -0.52 8.43 27.41
CA VAL A 230 -1.63 8.52 26.44
C VAL A 230 -2.49 9.76 26.70
N ASN A 231 -2.84 10.02 27.96
CA ASN A 231 -3.61 11.21 28.35
C ASN A 231 -2.88 12.50 27.93
N THR A 232 -1.58 12.63 28.22
CA THR A 232 -0.79 13.80 27.79
C THR A 232 -0.78 13.97 26.27
N PHE A 233 -0.65 12.89 25.48
CA PHE A 233 -0.71 13.01 24.02
C PHE A 233 -2.07 13.50 23.51
N ILE A 234 -3.18 13.10 24.16
CA ILE A 234 -4.53 13.55 23.82
C ILE A 234 -4.68 15.04 24.16
N GLU A 235 -4.30 15.46 25.37
CA GLU A 235 -4.30 16.87 25.79
C GLU A 235 -3.49 17.76 24.83
N LEU A 236 -2.31 17.29 24.39
CA LEU A 236 -1.46 17.98 23.42
C LEU A 236 -2.05 18.02 22.01
N GLN A 237 -2.93 17.08 21.65
CA GLN A 237 -3.64 17.11 20.38
C GLN A 237 -4.78 18.14 20.41
N ASP A 238 -5.61 18.13 21.45
CA ASP A 238 -6.74 19.05 21.61
C ASP A 238 -6.27 20.52 21.62
N LEU A 239 -5.21 20.84 22.38
CA LEU A 239 -4.59 22.17 22.42
C LEU A 239 -4.12 22.66 21.03
N THR A 240 -3.68 21.75 20.15
CA THR A 240 -3.29 22.13 18.78
C THR A 240 -4.46 22.27 17.81
N VAL A 241 -5.62 21.68 18.10
CA VAL A 241 -6.83 21.86 17.28
C VAL A 241 -7.46 23.22 17.55
N SER A 242 -7.42 23.73 18.79
CA SER A 242 -7.95 25.06 19.14
C SER A 242 -7.23 26.23 18.44
N ASP A 243 -5.95 26.08 18.07
CA ASP A 243 -5.14 27.15 17.46
C ASP A 243 -5.21 27.21 15.92
N SER A 244 -5.89 26.27 15.26
CA SER A 244 -5.96 26.21 13.79
C SER A 244 -7.39 26.04 13.28
N SER A 245 -7.82 26.92 12.37
CA SER A 245 -9.18 26.94 11.81
C SER A 245 -9.41 25.89 10.71
N GLY A 246 -9.07 24.63 10.97
CA GLY A 246 -9.28 23.51 10.06
C GLY A 246 -8.82 22.18 10.69
N PRO A 247 -9.42 21.04 10.33
CA PRO A 247 -9.15 19.76 11.00
C PRO A 247 -7.81 19.15 10.57
N SER A 248 -6.69 19.62 11.13
CA SER A 248 -5.40 18.93 11.00
C SER A 248 -5.37 17.71 11.92
N THR A 249 -6.02 16.62 11.51
CA THR A 249 -6.01 15.34 12.25
C THR A 249 -4.59 14.79 12.30
N ARG A 250 -3.91 14.95 13.44
CA ARG A 250 -2.55 14.46 13.66
C ARG A 250 -2.53 12.94 13.50
N ASP A 251 -1.74 12.45 12.55
CA ASP A 251 -1.53 11.01 12.36
C ASP A 251 -0.55 10.46 13.41
N CYS A 252 -1.02 10.44 14.65
CA CYS A 252 -0.36 9.85 15.80
C CYS A 252 -1.13 8.59 16.21
N ILE A 253 -0.41 7.51 16.48
CA ILE A 253 -0.95 6.23 16.95
C ILE A 253 -0.22 5.85 18.24
N LEU A 254 -0.93 5.43 19.28
CA LEU A 254 -0.36 5.05 20.57
C LEU A 254 -0.82 3.64 20.95
N LEU A 255 0.08 2.84 21.51
CA LEU A 255 -0.20 1.55 22.14
C LEU A 255 0.46 1.54 23.51
N ALA A 256 -0.31 1.35 24.59
CA ALA A 256 0.15 1.47 25.97
C ALA A 256 -0.22 0.23 26.79
N ALA A 257 0.71 -0.27 27.61
CA ALA A 257 0.58 -1.58 28.24
C ALA A 257 -0.49 -1.69 29.35
N CYS A 258 -0.85 -0.57 29.98
CA CYS A 258 -1.81 -0.52 31.10
C CYS A 258 -2.34 0.92 31.32
N GLU A 259 -3.44 1.05 32.04
CA GLU A 259 -4.04 2.35 32.38
C GLU A 259 -3.17 3.20 33.32
N ALA A 260 -3.48 4.50 33.40
CA ALA A 260 -2.76 5.49 34.22
C ALA A 260 -2.64 5.13 35.71
N HIS A 261 -3.54 4.30 36.25
CA HIS A 261 -3.57 3.90 37.65
C HIS A 261 -2.95 2.50 37.91
N GLU A 262 -2.70 1.72 36.87
CA GLU A 262 -2.33 0.31 36.95
C GLU A 262 -0.81 0.09 37.14
N THR A 263 -0.43 -1.18 37.36
CA THR A 263 0.97 -1.63 37.49
C THR A 263 1.14 -2.99 36.83
N LEU A 264 2.10 -3.11 35.91
CA LEU A 264 2.32 -4.34 35.14
C LEU A 264 2.56 -5.56 36.05
N PRO A 265 2.12 -6.76 35.63
CA PRO A 265 2.09 -7.94 36.48
C PRO A 265 3.49 -8.37 36.93
N GLN A 266 3.57 -8.82 38.18
CA GLN A 266 4.80 -9.33 38.82
C GLN A 266 4.74 -10.84 39.09
N SER A 267 3.71 -11.54 38.58
CA SER A 267 3.60 -13.00 38.67
C SER A 267 4.62 -13.66 37.74
N ALA A 268 5.30 -14.71 38.24
CA ALA A 268 6.26 -15.49 37.46
C ALA A 268 5.62 -16.30 36.30
N GLU A 269 4.29 -16.30 36.18
CA GLU A 269 3.56 -16.85 35.03
C GLU A 269 3.65 -15.95 33.77
N PHE A 270 4.07 -14.68 33.92
CA PHE A 270 4.25 -13.71 32.84
C PHE A 270 5.69 -13.14 32.87
N PRO A 271 6.29 -12.80 31.71
CA PRO A 271 7.44 -11.91 31.68
C PRO A 271 7.01 -10.46 31.95
N ALA A 272 7.92 -9.59 32.39
CA ALA A 272 7.63 -8.16 32.52
C ALA A 272 7.25 -7.54 31.18
N ASP A 273 7.96 -7.90 30.12
CA ASP A 273 7.69 -7.47 28.75
C ASP A 273 6.44 -8.14 28.13
N VAL A 274 5.46 -8.58 28.94
CA VAL A 274 4.23 -9.26 28.48
C VAL A 274 3.53 -8.51 27.35
N PHE A 275 3.46 -7.17 27.43
CA PHE A 275 2.83 -6.36 26.39
C PHE A 275 3.65 -6.38 25.09
N THR A 276 4.96 -6.15 25.19
CA THR A 276 5.89 -6.26 24.05
C THR A 276 5.83 -7.66 23.43
N SER A 277 5.99 -8.71 24.23
CA SER A 277 5.95 -10.10 23.79
C SER A 277 4.61 -10.52 23.18
N CYS A 278 3.47 -9.93 23.58
CA CYS A 278 2.21 -10.05 22.84
C CYS A 278 2.31 -9.39 21.46
N LEU A 279 2.74 -8.12 21.41
CA LEU A 279 2.83 -7.32 20.18
C LEU A 279 3.83 -7.88 19.15
N THR A 280 4.92 -8.49 19.58
CA THR A 280 6.02 -8.92 18.70
C THR A 280 6.14 -10.44 18.54
N THR A 281 5.71 -11.24 19.52
CA THR A 281 5.78 -12.73 19.49
C THR A 281 4.44 -13.41 19.84
N PRO A 282 3.32 -13.00 19.21
CA PRO A 282 1.96 -13.32 19.64
C PRO A 282 1.71 -14.82 19.84
N ILE A 283 2.08 -15.68 18.88
CA ILE A 283 1.85 -17.14 18.97
C ILE A 283 2.57 -17.76 20.18
N LYS A 284 3.82 -17.35 20.45
CA LYS A 284 4.59 -17.86 21.59
C LYS A 284 3.96 -17.46 22.92
N MET A 285 3.46 -16.23 23.00
CA MET A 285 2.77 -15.72 24.19
C MET A 285 1.39 -16.39 24.37
N ALA A 286 0.59 -16.47 23.31
CA ALA A 286 -0.73 -17.08 23.32
C ALA A 286 -0.71 -18.54 23.78
N LEU A 287 0.17 -19.37 23.22
CA LEU A 287 0.26 -20.79 23.58
C LEU A 287 0.78 -20.98 25.01
N ARG A 288 1.76 -20.19 25.46
CA ARG A 288 2.26 -20.26 26.85
C ARG A 288 1.18 -19.85 27.87
N TRP A 289 0.44 -18.79 27.58
CA TRP A 289 -0.68 -18.32 28.40
C TRP A 289 -1.87 -19.27 28.39
N PHE A 290 -2.14 -19.94 27.26
CA PHE A 290 -3.14 -21.00 27.17
C PHE A 290 -2.74 -22.19 28.06
N CYS A 291 -1.51 -22.70 27.93
CA CYS A 291 -1.03 -23.86 28.71
C CYS A 291 -0.96 -23.63 30.23
N THR A 292 -0.85 -22.38 30.72
CA THR A 292 -0.94 -22.13 32.18
C THR A 292 -2.38 -22.14 32.71
N ARG A 293 -3.39 -22.08 31.83
CA ARG A 293 -4.80 -21.89 32.19
C ARG A 293 -5.73 -23.02 31.74
N SER A 294 -5.33 -23.82 30.74
CA SER A 294 -6.09 -24.95 30.23
C SER A 294 -5.80 -26.25 31.01
N LEU A 295 -6.65 -27.27 30.82
CA LEU A 295 -6.52 -28.58 31.48
C LEU A 295 -5.26 -29.36 31.04
N ILE A 296 -4.61 -28.92 29.95
CA ILE A 296 -3.40 -29.52 29.37
C ILE A 296 -2.12 -29.17 30.18
N ARG A 297 -2.22 -28.27 31.17
CA ARG A 297 -1.12 -27.82 32.05
C ARG A 297 -0.30 -28.95 32.67
N GLU A 298 -0.92 -30.09 32.97
CA GLU A 298 -0.26 -31.24 33.63
C GLU A 298 0.32 -32.27 32.64
N SER A 299 -0.06 -32.21 31.36
CA SER A 299 0.30 -33.22 30.35
C SER A 299 1.32 -32.75 29.30
N LEU A 300 1.68 -31.47 29.25
CA LEU A 300 2.55 -30.91 28.21
C LEU A 300 3.77 -30.16 28.77
N ASP A 301 4.96 -30.49 28.24
CA ASP A 301 6.18 -29.71 28.49
C ASP A 301 6.11 -28.34 27.78
N TYR A 302 6.25 -27.25 28.53
CA TYR A 302 6.36 -25.89 27.99
C TYR A 302 7.54 -25.73 27.02
N GLY A 303 8.59 -26.55 27.16
CA GLY A 303 9.71 -26.64 26.22
C GLY A 303 9.34 -27.21 24.84
N LEU A 304 8.14 -27.77 24.64
CA LEU A 304 7.63 -28.14 23.31
C LEU A 304 7.18 -26.91 22.51
N ILE A 305 6.66 -25.87 23.17
CA ILE A 305 6.19 -24.62 22.51
C ILE A 305 7.35 -23.89 21.82
N ASP A 306 8.56 -23.97 22.41
CA ASP A 306 9.79 -23.44 21.80
C ASP A 306 10.35 -24.32 20.67
N ARG A 307 9.72 -25.48 20.39
CA ARG A 307 10.15 -26.50 19.41
C ARG A 307 9.10 -26.80 18.33
N ILE A 308 8.02 -25.99 18.22
CA ILE A 308 6.93 -26.22 17.25
C ILE A 308 7.47 -26.29 15.81
N PRO A 309 7.23 -27.38 15.06
CA PRO A 309 7.76 -27.53 13.71
C PRO A 309 7.29 -26.44 12.72
N GLY A 310 8.21 -26.02 11.86
CA GLY A 310 7.91 -25.25 10.66
C GLY A 310 8.33 -23.78 10.66
N ARG A 311 7.56 -22.96 9.95
CA ARG A 311 7.82 -21.52 9.77
C ARG A 311 6.49 -20.76 9.73
N GLN A 312 6.45 -19.57 10.32
CA GLN A 312 5.26 -18.69 10.36
C GLN A 312 4.68 -18.34 8.97
N THR A 313 5.48 -18.44 7.91
CA THR A 313 5.08 -18.22 6.51
C THR A 313 4.56 -19.47 5.79
N ASP A 314 4.85 -20.68 6.28
CA ASP A 314 4.42 -21.94 5.67
C ASP A 314 3.19 -22.51 6.37
N ARG A 315 2.02 -22.15 5.81
CA ARG A 315 0.68 -22.54 6.27
C ARG A 315 0.42 -24.06 6.28
N LYS A 316 1.32 -24.90 5.76
CA LYS A 316 1.24 -26.36 5.89
C LYS A 316 1.90 -26.91 7.15
N THR A 317 2.62 -26.07 7.89
CA THR A 317 3.33 -26.45 9.11
C THR A 317 2.57 -25.99 10.35
N PRO A 318 2.66 -26.70 11.50
CA PRO A 318 1.95 -26.33 12.73
C PRO A 318 2.13 -24.84 13.12
N LEU A 319 3.37 -24.34 13.08
CA LEU A 319 3.67 -22.94 13.40
C LEU A 319 3.05 -21.93 12.41
N GLY A 320 3.01 -22.29 11.12
CA GLY A 320 2.47 -21.42 10.07
C GLY A 320 0.94 -21.46 9.96
N GLU A 321 0.32 -22.60 10.30
CA GLU A 321 -1.13 -22.69 10.42
C GLU A 321 -1.63 -21.89 11.62
N LEU A 322 -1.07 -22.08 12.83
CA LEU A 322 -1.44 -21.30 14.01
C LEU A 322 -1.26 -19.79 13.78
N ASN A 323 -0.16 -19.37 13.15
CA ASN A 323 0.07 -17.96 12.79
C ASN A 323 -1.01 -17.41 11.84
N TRP A 324 -1.51 -18.25 10.93
CA TRP A 324 -2.56 -17.88 9.99
C TRP A 324 -3.96 -17.89 10.62
N ILE A 325 -4.27 -18.85 11.50
CA ILE A 325 -5.52 -18.89 12.27
C ILE A 325 -5.62 -17.68 13.20
N LEU A 326 -4.57 -17.37 13.99
CA LEU A 326 -4.57 -16.17 14.83
C LEU A 326 -4.75 -14.89 14.01
N THR A 327 -4.12 -14.83 12.83
CA THR A 327 -4.30 -13.71 11.90
C THR A 327 -5.76 -13.58 11.44
N ALA A 328 -6.43 -14.69 11.11
CA ALA A 328 -7.84 -14.68 10.70
C ALA A 328 -8.80 -14.32 11.86
N VAL A 329 -8.58 -14.86 13.06
CA VAL A 329 -9.33 -14.53 14.27
C VAL A 329 -9.19 -13.04 14.61
N THR A 330 -7.98 -12.51 14.63
CA THR A 330 -7.73 -11.10 14.98
C THR A 330 -8.22 -10.11 13.91
N ASP A 331 -8.10 -10.41 12.61
CA ASP A 331 -8.73 -9.62 11.53
C ASP A 331 -10.27 -9.60 11.66
N THR A 332 -10.86 -10.70 12.11
CA THR A 332 -12.32 -10.86 12.26
C THR A 332 -12.86 -10.03 13.41
N ILE A 333 -12.25 -10.18 14.59
CA ILE A 333 -12.58 -9.43 15.81
C ILE A 333 -12.44 -7.91 15.58
N ALA A 334 -11.46 -7.50 14.77
CA ALA A 334 -11.19 -6.09 14.47
C ALA A 334 -12.17 -5.41 13.51
N TRP A 335 -12.99 -6.16 12.76
CA TRP A 335 -13.67 -5.64 11.56
C TRP A 335 -14.70 -4.53 11.82
N ASN A 336 -15.24 -4.46 13.04
CA ASN A 336 -16.17 -3.40 13.45
C ASN A 336 -15.53 -2.59 14.61
N PRO A 337 -15.45 -1.24 14.54
CA PRO A 337 -16.00 -0.36 13.49
C PRO A 337 -15.11 -0.21 12.24
N ARG A 338 -15.77 -0.06 11.09
CA ARG A 338 -15.19 -0.18 9.73
C ARG A 338 -14.12 0.87 9.40
N ASP A 339 -14.37 2.13 9.74
CA ASP A 339 -13.46 3.23 9.41
C ASP A 339 -12.11 3.09 10.13
N LEU A 340 -12.19 2.64 11.39
CA LEU A 340 -11.03 2.37 12.23
C LEU A 340 -10.32 1.09 11.79
N PHE A 341 -11.07 0.06 11.38
CA PHE A 341 -10.51 -1.14 10.76
C PHE A 341 -9.70 -0.81 9.50
N GLN A 342 -10.25 -0.02 8.58
CA GLN A 342 -9.52 0.42 7.39
C GLN A 342 -8.26 1.21 7.74
N LYS A 343 -8.36 2.18 8.66
CA LYS A 343 -7.21 2.99 9.10
C LYS A 343 -6.09 2.15 9.73
N LEU A 344 -6.43 1.20 10.61
CA LEU A 344 -5.43 0.49 11.43
C LEU A 344 -5.01 -0.87 10.87
N PHE A 345 -5.91 -1.61 10.21
CA PHE A 345 -5.70 -3.00 9.79
C PHE A 345 -5.48 -3.15 8.28
N ARG A 346 -5.56 -2.05 7.48
CA ARG A 346 -5.40 -2.11 6.01
C ARG A 346 -4.43 -1.09 5.40
N GLN A 347 -4.21 0.09 6.00
CA GLN A 347 -3.30 1.12 5.43
C GLN A 347 -1.80 0.78 5.51
N ASP A 348 -1.37 0.10 6.58
CA ASP A 348 0.06 -0.05 6.92
C ASP A 348 0.29 -1.45 7.52
N LEU A 349 1.17 -2.24 6.89
CA LEU A 349 1.41 -3.65 7.25
C LEU A 349 1.97 -3.83 8.67
N LEU A 350 2.76 -2.87 9.16
CA LEU A 350 3.30 -2.92 10.52
C LEU A 350 2.21 -2.55 11.53
N VAL A 351 1.48 -1.47 11.28
CA VAL A 351 0.38 -1.02 12.16
C VAL A 351 -0.70 -2.09 12.24
N ALA A 352 -1.08 -2.70 11.12
CA ALA A 352 -2.02 -3.82 11.06
C ALA A 352 -1.52 -5.07 11.80
N SER A 353 -0.20 -5.28 11.87
CA SER A 353 0.38 -6.39 12.64
C SER A 353 0.37 -6.08 14.14
N LEU A 354 0.76 -4.87 14.53
CA LEU A 354 0.74 -4.44 15.93
C LEU A 354 -0.69 -4.39 16.48
N PHE A 355 -1.68 -3.95 15.72
CA PHE A 355 -3.06 -3.90 16.19
C PHE A 355 -3.74 -5.27 16.28
N ARG A 356 -3.49 -6.20 15.35
CA ARG A 356 -3.91 -7.61 15.52
C ARG A 356 -3.32 -8.22 16.80
N ASN A 357 -2.03 -7.99 17.02
CA ASN A 357 -1.32 -8.50 18.18
C ASN A 357 -1.70 -7.73 19.48
N PHE A 358 -2.23 -6.51 19.38
CA PHE A 358 -2.79 -5.74 20.49
C PHE A 358 -4.12 -6.33 21.00
N LEU A 359 -4.95 -6.93 20.13
CA LEU A 359 -6.17 -7.62 20.60
C LEU A 359 -5.81 -8.82 21.51
N LEU A 360 -4.76 -9.56 21.13
CA LEU A 360 -4.19 -10.61 21.97
C LEU A 360 -3.63 -10.03 23.28
N ALA A 361 -2.97 -8.87 23.23
CA ALA A 361 -2.50 -8.17 24.42
C ALA A 361 -3.66 -7.76 25.34
N GLU A 362 -4.78 -7.26 24.80
CA GLU A 362 -5.99 -6.94 25.59
C GLU A 362 -6.49 -8.19 26.31
N ARG A 363 -6.56 -9.35 25.65
CA ARG A 363 -6.99 -10.61 26.27
C ARG A 363 -6.03 -11.11 27.35
N ILE A 364 -4.73 -11.15 27.05
CA ILE A 364 -3.72 -11.74 27.93
C ILE A 364 -3.40 -10.82 29.12
N VAL A 365 -3.19 -9.53 28.89
CA VAL A 365 -2.80 -8.58 29.94
C VAL A 365 -3.97 -8.28 30.89
N ARG A 366 -5.22 -8.22 30.38
CA ARG A 366 -6.43 -8.08 31.22
C ARG A 366 -6.67 -9.30 32.12
N SER A 367 -6.23 -10.48 31.70
CA SER A 367 -6.23 -11.68 32.55
C SER A 367 -5.29 -11.63 33.76
N ALA A 368 -4.43 -10.59 33.81
CA ALA A 368 -3.49 -10.29 34.89
C ALA A 368 -3.81 -8.96 35.62
N ASN A 369 -5.04 -8.44 35.47
CA ASN A 369 -5.53 -7.19 36.05
C ASN A 369 -4.81 -5.91 35.55
N CYS A 370 -4.50 -5.85 34.25
CA CYS A 370 -4.07 -4.63 33.56
C CYS A 370 -4.83 -4.47 32.23
N SER A 371 -5.30 -3.27 31.90
CA SER A 371 -6.03 -2.97 30.67
C SER A 371 -5.17 -2.16 29.69
N PRO A 372 -4.66 -2.76 28.60
CA PRO A 372 -3.95 -2.01 27.57
C PRO A 372 -4.83 -0.97 26.89
N ILE A 373 -4.23 0.18 26.54
CA ILE A 373 -4.91 1.29 25.86
C ILE A 373 -4.34 1.46 24.45
N SER A 374 -5.19 1.75 23.47
CA SER A 374 -4.78 2.26 22.16
C SER A 374 -5.27 3.68 21.91
N TYR A 375 -4.54 4.42 21.09
CA TYR A 375 -5.03 5.62 20.40
C TYR A 375 -4.85 5.46 18.89
N PRO A 376 -5.91 5.57 18.06
CA PRO A 376 -7.31 5.71 18.47
C PRO A 376 -7.80 4.50 19.30
N MET A 377 -8.82 4.73 20.13
CA MET A 377 -9.34 3.71 21.05
C MET A 377 -10.17 2.67 20.29
N LEU A 378 -9.86 1.38 20.50
CA LEU A 378 -10.67 0.26 20.04
C LEU A 378 -11.82 -0.06 21.03
N PRO A 379 -12.94 -0.65 20.58
CA PRO A 379 -13.90 -1.27 21.49
C PRO A 379 -13.28 -2.47 22.22
N PRO A 380 -13.78 -2.89 23.39
CA PRO A 380 -13.24 -4.05 24.12
C PRO A 380 -13.40 -5.35 23.32
N THR A 381 -12.30 -6.06 23.09
CA THR A 381 -12.23 -7.27 22.25
C THR A 381 -11.93 -8.56 23.00
N HIS A 382 -11.47 -8.47 24.25
CA HIS A 382 -10.99 -9.61 25.06
C HIS A 382 -12.03 -10.72 25.34
N GLN A 383 -13.33 -10.46 25.18
CA GLN A 383 -14.45 -11.41 25.36
C GLN A 383 -15.15 -11.82 24.05
N HIS A 384 -14.58 -11.51 22.88
CA HIS A 384 -15.19 -11.87 21.61
C HIS A 384 -15.15 -13.39 21.36
N HIS A 385 -16.29 -14.01 21.00
CA HIS A 385 -16.45 -15.48 20.86
C HIS A 385 -15.44 -16.16 19.93
N MET A 386 -15.00 -15.50 18.85
CA MET A 386 -13.90 -15.95 17.99
C MET A 386 -12.59 -16.32 18.73
N TRP A 387 -12.39 -15.86 19.97
CA TRP A 387 -11.29 -16.33 20.82
C TRP A 387 -11.45 -17.79 21.28
N ASP A 388 -12.68 -18.30 21.38
CA ASP A 388 -12.97 -19.70 21.69
C ASP A 388 -12.59 -20.58 20.48
N SER A 389 -12.85 -20.12 19.24
CA SER A 389 -12.35 -20.75 18.01
C SER A 389 -10.82 -20.79 17.96
N TRP A 390 -10.13 -19.74 18.45
CA TRP A 390 -8.67 -19.74 18.59
C TRP A 390 -8.19 -20.74 19.64
N ASP A 391 -8.82 -20.77 20.82
CA ASP A 391 -8.42 -21.67 21.92
C ASP A 391 -8.60 -23.14 21.51
N MET A 392 -9.69 -23.49 20.82
CA MET A 392 -9.89 -24.82 20.25
C MET A 392 -8.83 -25.19 19.20
N ALA A 393 -8.47 -24.26 18.30
CA ALA A 393 -7.43 -24.50 17.31
C ALA A 393 -6.02 -24.65 17.95
N ALA A 394 -5.74 -23.88 19.01
CA ALA A 394 -4.53 -24.00 19.80
C ALA A 394 -4.45 -25.35 20.52
N GLU A 395 -5.54 -25.80 21.15
CA GLU A 395 -5.66 -27.10 21.81
C GLU A 395 -5.40 -28.26 20.84
N ILE A 396 -6.08 -28.28 19.69
CA ILE A 396 -5.91 -29.31 18.65
C ILE A 396 -4.46 -29.38 18.14
N CYS A 397 -3.78 -28.24 18.00
CA CYS A 397 -2.39 -28.21 17.57
C CYS A 397 -1.43 -28.65 18.68
N LEU A 398 -1.67 -28.28 19.94
CA LEU A 398 -0.82 -28.63 21.07
C LEU A 398 -0.90 -30.13 21.39
N LEU A 399 -2.07 -30.75 21.28
CA LEU A 399 -2.25 -32.19 21.52
C LEU A 399 -1.51 -33.08 20.49
N GLN A 400 -1.31 -32.60 19.26
CA GLN A 400 -0.49 -33.28 18.25
C GLN A 400 1.03 -33.11 18.47
N LEU A 401 1.44 -32.09 19.24
CA LEU A 401 2.83 -31.63 19.28
C LEU A 401 3.84 -32.64 19.84
N PRO A 402 3.55 -33.46 20.87
CA PRO A 402 4.48 -34.49 21.34
C PRO A 402 4.78 -35.52 20.25
N THR A 403 3.75 -36.09 19.60
CA THR A 403 3.91 -37.10 18.55
C THR A 403 4.65 -36.60 17.31
N LEU A 404 4.47 -35.32 16.94
CA LEU A 404 5.16 -34.68 15.81
C LEU A 404 6.63 -34.35 16.10
N ILE A 405 7.03 -34.33 17.39
CA ILE A 405 8.43 -34.11 17.81
C ILE A 405 9.15 -35.44 18.03
N ASP A 406 8.45 -36.47 18.53
CA ASP A 406 9.02 -37.79 18.79
C ASP A 406 9.18 -38.65 17.51
N ASP A 407 8.28 -38.53 16.52
CA ASP A 407 8.41 -39.20 15.21
C ASP A 407 8.20 -38.23 14.03
N PRO A 408 9.27 -37.84 13.31
CA PRO A 408 9.17 -36.92 12.17
C PRO A 408 8.53 -37.54 10.91
N ASN A 409 8.12 -38.81 10.94
CA ASN A 409 7.34 -39.45 9.87
C ASN A 409 5.82 -39.25 10.04
N VAL A 410 5.36 -38.72 11.18
CA VAL A 410 3.93 -38.43 11.41
C VAL A 410 3.53 -37.17 10.65
N GLU A 411 2.56 -37.28 9.74
CA GLU A 411 2.00 -36.12 9.04
C GLU A 411 1.11 -35.30 10.00
N PHE A 412 1.34 -33.98 10.03
CA PHE A 412 0.51 -33.02 10.77
C PHE A 412 -0.91 -32.99 10.21
N GLN A 413 -1.92 -33.05 11.08
CA GLN A 413 -3.33 -32.96 10.71
C GLN A 413 -3.80 -31.50 10.84
N PRO A 414 -4.18 -30.84 9.72
CA PRO A 414 -4.66 -29.46 9.73
C PRO A 414 -5.90 -29.25 10.61
N SER A 415 -5.98 -28.09 11.25
CA SER A 415 -7.13 -27.67 12.06
C SER A 415 -8.42 -27.59 11.22
N PRO A 416 -9.58 -28.03 11.75
CA PRO A 416 -10.87 -27.91 11.06
C PRO A 416 -11.37 -26.47 10.93
N PHE A 417 -10.79 -25.51 11.67
CA PHE A 417 -11.20 -24.10 11.78
C PHE A 417 -11.71 -23.48 10.46
N PHE A 418 -10.90 -23.49 9.38
CA PHE A 418 -11.30 -22.88 8.11
C PHE A 418 -12.45 -23.61 7.39
N THR A 419 -12.68 -24.89 7.68
CA THR A 419 -13.82 -25.65 7.16
C THR A 419 -15.08 -25.37 7.97
N GLU A 420 -14.95 -25.19 9.28
CA GLU A 420 -16.04 -24.84 10.20
C GLU A 420 -16.54 -23.42 9.95
N GLU A 421 -15.64 -22.42 9.90
CA GLU A 421 -16.00 -21.02 9.63
C GLU A 421 -16.60 -20.81 8.24
N LEU A 422 -16.12 -21.52 7.20
CA LEU A 422 -16.80 -21.52 5.89
C LEU A 422 -18.21 -22.13 5.96
N THR A 423 -18.47 -23.04 6.91
CA THR A 423 -19.80 -23.64 7.11
C THR A 423 -20.71 -22.72 7.90
N ALA A 424 -20.19 -21.99 8.89
CA ALA A 424 -20.91 -20.92 9.57
C ALA A 424 -21.31 -19.80 8.59
N PHE A 425 -20.41 -19.41 7.69
CA PHE A 425 -20.70 -18.45 6.61
C PHE A 425 -21.77 -18.98 5.64
N GLU A 426 -21.73 -20.26 5.29
CA GLU A 426 -22.73 -20.92 4.44
C GLU A 426 -24.14 -20.95 5.09
N VAL A 427 -24.22 -21.28 6.39
CA VAL A 427 -25.47 -21.23 7.17
C VAL A 427 -26.01 -19.80 7.31
N TRP A 428 -25.12 -18.81 7.44
CA TRP A 428 -25.50 -17.39 7.42
C TRP A 428 -26.07 -17.00 6.05
N LEU A 429 -25.48 -17.44 4.93
CA LEU A 429 -25.96 -17.13 3.58
C LEU A 429 -27.36 -17.68 3.30
N ASP A 430 -27.74 -18.81 3.89
CA ASP A 430 -29.09 -19.39 3.75
C ASP A 430 -30.18 -18.57 4.46
N HIS A 431 -29.81 -17.70 5.42
CA HIS A 431 -30.74 -16.96 6.27
C HIS A 431 -30.45 -15.44 6.34
N GLY A 432 -29.42 -14.95 5.64
CA GLY A 432 -28.90 -13.60 5.72
C GLY A 432 -29.70 -12.57 4.92
N SER A 433 -29.51 -11.29 5.23
CA SER A 433 -30.17 -10.17 4.55
C SER A 433 -29.50 -8.85 4.92
N GLU A 434 -29.65 -7.82 4.10
CA GLU A 434 -29.21 -6.44 4.35
C GLU A 434 -29.66 -5.89 5.72
N ASN A 435 -30.87 -6.26 6.17
CA ASN A 435 -31.45 -5.85 7.46
C ASN A 435 -30.92 -6.63 8.69
N LYS A 436 -29.83 -7.40 8.54
CA LYS A 436 -29.20 -8.18 9.64
C LYS A 436 -27.74 -7.78 9.79
N ASN A 437 -27.17 -8.11 10.96
CA ASN A 437 -25.74 -7.95 11.21
C ASN A 437 -24.93 -8.64 10.09
N PRO A 438 -23.94 -7.94 9.46
CA PRO A 438 -23.06 -8.51 8.45
C PRO A 438 -22.39 -9.83 8.90
N PRO A 439 -22.05 -10.73 7.97
CA PRO A 439 -21.46 -12.02 8.32
C PRO A 439 -20.06 -11.83 8.90
N GLU A 440 -19.89 -12.20 10.16
CA GLU A 440 -18.63 -12.03 10.88
C GLU A 440 -17.47 -12.81 10.23
N GLN A 441 -17.77 -13.95 9.59
CA GLN A 441 -16.81 -14.78 8.85
C GLN A 441 -16.19 -14.11 7.61
N LEU A 442 -16.64 -12.93 7.17
CA LEU A 442 -16.22 -12.35 5.90
C LEU A 442 -14.70 -12.06 5.78
N PRO A 443 -13.98 -11.61 6.84
CA PRO A 443 -12.51 -11.55 6.85
C PRO A 443 -11.85 -12.93 6.80
N ILE A 444 -12.47 -13.97 7.37
CA ILE A 444 -11.97 -15.36 7.30
C ILE A 444 -12.05 -15.87 5.86
N VAL A 445 -13.14 -15.60 5.14
CA VAL A 445 -13.29 -15.93 3.70
C VAL A 445 -12.15 -15.33 2.87
N LEU A 446 -11.77 -14.06 3.12
CA LEU A 446 -10.60 -13.42 2.50
C LEU A 446 -9.30 -14.18 2.82
N GLN A 447 -9.08 -14.50 4.10
CA GLN A 447 -7.87 -15.22 4.55
C GLN A 447 -7.73 -16.61 3.92
N VAL A 448 -8.85 -17.29 3.63
CA VAL A 448 -8.91 -18.59 2.94
C VAL A 448 -8.46 -18.50 1.47
N LEU A 449 -8.83 -17.46 0.72
CA LEU A 449 -8.56 -17.34 -0.73
C LEU A 449 -7.08 -17.56 -1.10
N HIS A 450 -6.17 -17.21 -0.20
CA HIS A 450 -4.73 -17.45 -0.33
C HIS A 450 -4.35 -18.92 -0.52
N THR A 451 -4.99 -19.84 0.22
CA THR A 451 -4.70 -21.29 0.11
C THR A 451 -5.29 -21.90 -1.15
N GLN A 452 -4.91 -23.13 -1.50
CA GLN A 452 -5.49 -23.85 -2.65
C GLN A 452 -6.65 -24.78 -2.23
N CYS A 453 -6.53 -25.48 -1.10
CA CYS A 453 -7.46 -26.50 -0.62
C CYS A 453 -8.93 -26.03 -0.55
N HIS A 454 -9.19 -24.89 0.10
CA HIS A 454 -10.55 -24.40 0.31
C HIS A 454 -10.96 -23.27 -0.65
N ARG A 455 -10.08 -22.88 -1.59
CA ARG A 455 -10.28 -21.71 -2.48
C ARG A 455 -11.55 -21.80 -3.29
N PHE A 456 -11.87 -22.98 -3.82
CA PHE A 456 -13.07 -23.18 -4.64
C PHE A 456 -14.34 -22.92 -3.82
N ARG A 457 -14.48 -23.55 -2.64
CA ARG A 457 -15.62 -23.33 -1.73
C ARG A 457 -15.70 -21.85 -1.30
N ALA A 458 -14.59 -21.25 -0.89
CA ALA A 458 -14.56 -19.84 -0.48
C ALA A 458 -14.99 -18.88 -1.61
N LEU A 459 -14.56 -19.11 -2.85
CA LEU A 459 -15.00 -18.31 -4.00
C LEU A 459 -16.47 -18.54 -4.37
N VAL A 460 -16.99 -19.77 -4.26
CA VAL A 460 -18.43 -20.06 -4.47
C VAL A 460 -19.28 -19.35 -3.44
N LEU A 461 -18.92 -19.42 -2.14
CA LEU A 461 -19.66 -18.74 -1.07
C LEU A 461 -19.54 -17.21 -1.17
N LEU A 462 -18.36 -16.69 -1.53
CA LEU A 462 -18.17 -15.27 -1.83
C LEU A 462 -19.04 -14.82 -3.01
N GLY A 463 -19.14 -15.65 -4.06
CA GLY A 463 -20.06 -15.42 -5.19
C GLY A 463 -21.52 -15.35 -4.73
N ARG A 464 -21.98 -16.32 -3.92
CA ARG A 464 -23.32 -16.31 -3.31
C ARG A 464 -23.57 -15.03 -2.50
N PHE A 465 -22.60 -14.57 -1.72
CA PHE A 465 -22.73 -13.33 -0.94
C PHE A 465 -22.85 -12.08 -1.82
N LEU A 466 -21.97 -11.94 -2.81
CA LEU A 466 -22.00 -10.84 -3.77
C LEU A 466 -23.27 -10.82 -4.65
N ASP A 467 -24.00 -11.93 -4.73
CA ASP A 467 -25.29 -11.98 -5.41
C ASP A 467 -26.43 -11.28 -4.63
N MET A 468 -26.30 -11.16 -3.30
CA MET A 468 -27.34 -10.63 -2.40
C MET A 468 -27.59 -9.11 -2.53
N GLY A 469 -26.74 -8.37 -3.23
CA GLY A 469 -26.96 -6.94 -3.54
C GLY A 469 -25.70 -6.09 -3.45
N LEU A 470 -25.83 -4.80 -3.81
CA LEU A 470 -24.72 -3.84 -3.82
C LEU A 470 -24.12 -3.62 -2.42
N TRP A 471 -24.95 -3.66 -1.37
CA TRP A 471 -24.51 -3.61 0.03
C TRP A 471 -23.53 -4.74 0.37
N ALA A 472 -23.75 -5.96 -0.14
CA ALA A 472 -22.86 -7.09 0.10
C ALA A 472 -21.51 -6.90 -0.64
N VAL A 473 -21.54 -6.33 -1.84
CA VAL A 473 -20.33 -5.98 -2.59
C VAL A 473 -19.51 -4.89 -1.87
N ASP A 474 -20.16 -3.85 -1.35
CA ASP A 474 -19.51 -2.83 -0.51
C ASP A 474 -18.89 -3.45 0.76
N LEU A 475 -19.64 -4.28 1.49
CA LEU A 475 -19.12 -5.00 2.65
C LEU A 475 -17.84 -5.80 2.31
N VAL A 476 -17.80 -6.49 1.17
CA VAL A 476 -16.61 -7.24 0.69
C VAL A 476 -15.44 -6.31 0.34
N LEU A 477 -15.70 -5.16 -0.30
CA LEU A 477 -14.68 -4.16 -0.58
C LEU A 477 -14.14 -3.54 0.73
N SER A 478 -15.00 -3.29 1.72
CA SER A 478 -14.65 -2.80 3.06
C SER A 478 -13.84 -3.80 3.92
N VAL A 479 -13.78 -5.08 3.53
CA VAL A 479 -12.87 -6.09 4.11
C VAL A 479 -11.49 -6.07 3.42
N GLY A 480 -11.42 -5.55 2.19
CA GLY A 480 -10.20 -5.44 1.38
C GLY A 480 -10.01 -6.55 0.34
N ILE A 481 -11.07 -7.19 -0.19
CA ILE A 481 -10.93 -8.36 -1.09
C ILE A 481 -10.13 -8.07 -2.38
N PHE A 482 -10.16 -6.83 -2.85
CA PHE A 482 -9.87 -6.48 -4.25
C PHE A 482 -8.48 -6.93 -4.74
N PRO A 483 -7.36 -6.70 -4.01
CA PRO A 483 -6.04 -7.15 -4.45
C PRO A 483 -5.92 -8.68 -4.57
N TYR A 484 -6.67 -9.42 -3.76
CA TYR A 484 -6.65 -10.89 -3.76
C TYR A 484 -7.39 -11.46 -4.97
N VAL A 485 -8.59 -10.94 -5.28
CA VAL A 485 -9.37 -11.35 -6.46
C VAL A 485 -8.67 -10.90 -7.76
N LEU A 486 -8.00 -9.75 -7.75
CA LEU A 486 -7.14 -9.29 -8.84
C LEU A 486 -5.95 -10.22 -9.07
N LYS A 487 -5.26 -10.63 -8.01
CA LYS A 487 -4.17 -11.61 -8.10
C LYS A 487 -4.66 -12.98 -8.58
N LEU A 488 -5.89 -13.38 -8.24
CA LEU A 488 -6.48 -14.64 -8.71
C LEU A 488 -6.79 -14.67 -10.22
N LEU A 489 -6.91 -13.53 -10.91
CA LEU A 489 -7.00 -13.49 -12.38
C LEU A 489 -5.75 -14.06 -13.09
N GLN A 490 -4.61 -14.12 -12.41
CA GLN A 490 -3.38 -14.75 -12.91
C GLN A 490 -3.45 -16.29 -12.90
N THR A 491 -4.49 -16.88 -12.31
CA THR A 491 -4.62 -18.33 -12.14
C THR A 491 -5.13 -19.00 -13.43
N THR A 492 -4.44 -20.05 -13.89
CA THR A 492 -4.80 -20.79 -15.11
C THR A 492 -5.90 -21.84 -14.90
N THR A 493 -6.25 -22.17 -13.65
CA THR A 493 -7.27 -23.18 -13.28
C THR A 493 -8.63 -22.88 -13.92
N PRO A 494 -9.19 -23.78 -14.76
CA PRO A 494 -10.40 -23.49 -15.54
C PRO A 494 -11.65 -23.36 -14.67
N GLU A 495 -11.78 -24.17 -13.61
CA GLU A 495 -12.91 -24.17 -12.67
C GLU A 495 -13.13 -22.80 -12.01
N LEU A 496 -12.04 -22.09 -11.69
CA LEU A 496 -12.12 -20.78 -11.04
C LEU A 496 -12.59 -19.69 -12.00
N ARG A 497 -12.47 -19.88 -13.33
CA ARG A 497 -12.73 -18.83 -14.32
C ARG A 497 -14.18 -18.34 -14.30
N GLN A 498 -15.14 -19.25 -14.20
CA GLN A 498 -16.56 -18.90 -14.17
C GLN A 498 -16.91 -18.07 -12.91
N ILE A 499 -16.42 -18.52 -11.75
CA ILE A 499 -16.66 -17.88 -10.46
C ILE A 499 -15.96 -16.51 -10.39
N LEU A 500 -14.70 -16.43 -10.85
CA LEU A 500 -13.97 -15.16 -10.90
C LEU A 500 -14.63 -14.16 -11.85
N VAL A 501 -15.11 -14.58 -13.03
CA VAL A 501 -15.89 -13.70 -13.93
C VAL A 501 -17.14 -13.17 -13.23
N PHE A 502 -17.92 -14.02 -12.56
CA PHE A 502 -19.10 -13.60 -11.81
C PHE A 502 -18.78 -12.59 -10.70
N ILE A 503 -17.76 -12.87 -9.89
CA ILE A 503 -17.27 -11.97 -8.83
C ILE A 503 -16.86 -10.61 -9.42
N TRP A 504 -16.12 -10.61 -10.53
CA TRP A 504 -15.73 -9.38 -11.22
C TRP A 504 -16.91 -8.61 -11.80
N THR A 505 -17.92 -9.29 -12.37
CA THR A 505 -19.15 -8.63 -12.82
C THR A 505 -19.90 -7.97 -11.66
N LYS A 506 -19.92 -8.56 -10.47
CA LYS A 506 -20.54 -7.93 -9.27
C LYS A 506 -19.73 -6.75 -8.74
N ILE A 507 -18.40 -6.84 -8.69
CA ILE A 507 -17.53 -5.73 -8.26
C ILE A 507 -17.62 -4.54 -9.23
N LEU A 508 -17.56 -4.80 -10.54
CA LEU A 508 -17.68 -3.78 -11.59
C LEU A 508 -19.11 -3.21 -11.74
N ALA A 509 -20.09 -3.74 -11.02
CA ALA A 509 -21.44 -3.16 -10.93
C ALA A 509 -21.58 -2.13 -9.79
N VAL A 510 -20.64 -2.09 -8.84
CA VAL A 510 -20.57 -1.04 -7.80
C VAL A 510 -19.71 0.14 -8.25
N ASP A 511 -18.56 -0.13 -8.85
CA ASP A 511 -17.72 0.92 -9.43
C ASP A 511 -18.43 1.54 -10.64
N LYS A 512 -18.80 2.83 -10.57
CA LYS A 512 -19.60 3.53 -11.59
C LYS A 512 -18.79 3.88 -12.87
N LEU A 513 -17.71 3.16 -13.13
CA LEU A 513 -16.91 3.24 -14.35
C LEU A 513 -17.56 2.48 -15.52
N ALA A 514 -18.45 3.19 -16.21
CA ALA A 514 -19.03 2.84 -17.51
C ALA A 514 -19.91 1.57 -17.54
N SER A 515 -21.14 1.70 -17.04
CA SER A 515 -22.25 0.84 -17.49
C SER A 515 -22.39 0.94 -19.03
N GLY A 516 -22.34 -0.22 -19.69
CA GLY A 516 -22.62 -0.32 -21.12
C GLY A 516 -24.13 -0.24 -21.39
N GLU A 517 -24.49 0.38 -22.51
CA GLU A 517 -25.84 0.35 -23.11
C GLU A 517 -27.00 0.85 -22.23
N ILE A 518 -26.77 1.92 -21.45
CA ILE A 518 -27.84 2.81 -20.98
C ILE A 518 -27.85 4.08 -21.85
N SER A 519 -29.00 4.40 -22.46
CA SER A 519 -29.23 5.59 -23.30
C SER A 519 -29.54 6.85 -22.48
N SER A 520 -28.87 7.04 -21.35
CA SER A 520 -29.03 8.21 -20.49
C SER A 520 -27.75 8.58 -19.76
N ILE A 521 -27.45 9.88 -19.66
CA ILE A 521 -26.32 10.38 -18.89
C ILE A 521 -26.81 10.67 -17.47
N MET A 522 -26.18 10.02 -16.49
CA MET A 522 -26.43 10.22 -15.06
C MET A 522 -25.36 11.14 -14.46
N ALA A 523 -25.77 12.27 -13.90
CA ALA A 523 -24.91 13.19 -13.16
C ALA A 523 -25.02 12.92 -11.65
N TRP A 524 -23.89 12.65 -10.99
CA TRP A 524 -23.82 12.31 -9.57
C TRP A 524 -23.08 13.40 -8.79
N ASP A 525 -23.61 13.76 -7.62
CA ASP A 525 -22.94 14.57 -6.61
C ASP A 525 -22.12 13.64 -5.73
N LEU A 526 -20.80 13.77 -5.77
CA LEU A 526 -19.89 12.92 -5.00
C LEU A 526 -19.79 13.36 -3.53
N ASP A 527 -20.07 14.62 -3.21
CA ASP A 527 -20.04 15.15 -1.84
C ASP A 527 -21.32 14.79 -1.07
N LYS A 528 -22.41 14.43 -1.78
CA LYS A 528 -23.70 14.01 -1.22
C LYS A 528 -24.11 12.58 -1.57
N GLU A 529 -23.27 11.85 -2.32
CA GLU A 529 -23.49 10.48 -2.83
C GLU A 529 -24.77 10.28 -3.68
N GLN A 530 -25.38 11.37 -4.17
CA GLN A 530 -26.73 11.37 -4.75
C GLN A 530 -26.73 11.56 -6.28
N LEU A 531 -27.75 10.98 -6.92
CA LEU A 531 -28.07 11.21 -8.32
C LEU A 531 -28.72 12.61 -8.46
N VAL A 532 -28.02 13.55 -9.07
CA VAL A 532 -28.51 14.94 -9.27
C VAL A 532 -29.48 15.01 -10.44
N ASN A 533 -29.13 14.37 -11.56
CA ASN A 533 -29.93 14.42 -12.78
C ASN A 533 -29.69 13.18 -13.65
N THR A 534 -30.70 12.79 -14.43
CA THR A 534 -30.59 11.77 -15.48
C THR A 534 -31.23 12.31 -16.75
N THR A 535 -30.40 12.67 -17.72
CA THR A 535 -30.89 13.11 -19.04
C THR A 535 -30.89 11.92 -19.99
N PRO A 536 -32.05 11.47 -20.51
CA PRO A 536 -32.08 10.52 -21.62
C PRO A 536 -31.39 11.16 -22.82
N THR A 537 -30.44 10.47 -23.44
CA THR A 537 -29.82 10.97 -24.66
C THR A 537 -30.86 10.94 -25.77
N SER A 538 -31.10 12.09 -26.41
CA SER A 538 -31.96 12.25 -27.60
C SER A 538 -31.34 11.61 -28.85
N SER A 539 -30.98 10.34 -28.74
CA SER A 539 -30.16 9.54 -29.66
C SER A 539 -30.43 8.07 -29.36
N ASP A 540 -30.91 7.32 -30.34
CA ASP A 540 -31.02 5.86 -30.26
C ASP A 540 -29.64 5.17 -30.26
N TYR A 541 -28.58 5.93 -30.56
CA TYR A 541 -27.19 5.47 -30.58
C TYR A 541 -26.51 5.66 -29.23
N SER A 542 -25.69 4.69 -28.83
CA SER A 542 -24.95 4.69 -27.57
C SER A 542 -23.78 5.68 -27.56
N ILE A 543 -23.40 6.09 -26.35
CA ILE A 543 -22.24 6.95 -26.10
C ILE A 543 -20.96 6.12 -26.26
N SER A 544 -19.99 6.65 -26.99
CA SER A 544 -18.72 5.97 -27.29
C SER A 544 -17.48 6.71 -26.77
N ALA A 545 -17.60 7.99 -26.36
CA ALA A 545 -16.57 8.77 -25.69
C ALA A 545 -17.18 9.86 -24.80
N LEU A 546 -16.50 10.25 -23.71
CA LEU A 546 -16.90 11.32 -22.79
C LEU A 546 -15.69 12.17 -22.36
N SER A 547 -15.91 13.46 -22.11
CA SER A 547 -14.89 14.36 -21.53
C SER A 547 -15.54 15.51 -20.77
N ALA A 548 -14.98 15.91 -19.61
CA ALA A 548 -15.49 17.01 -18.79
C ALA A 548 -14.75 18.33 -19.07
N SER A 549 -15.49 19.44 -19.01
CA SER A 549 -14.93 20.80 -19.09
C SER A 549 -14.16 21.12 -17.82
N GLN A 550 -13.08 21.89 -17.97
CA GLN A 550 -12.20 22.27 -16.86
C GLN A 550 -12.26 23.76 -16.55
N VAL A 551 -12.79 24.56 -17.48
CA VAL A 551 -12.96 26.01 -17.35
C VAL A 551 -14.39 26.34 -16.88
N HIS A 552 -15.37 25.47 -17.17
CA HIS A 552 -16.79 25.67 -16.85
C HIS A 552 -17.31 24.47 -16.06
N ALA A 553 -17.45 24.64 -14.74
CA ALA A 553 -17.93 23.59 -13.85
C ALA A 553 -19.37 23.18 -14.22
N GLY A 554 -19.60 21.89 -14.42
CA GLY A 554 -20.87 21.34 -14.87
C GLY A 554 -20.96 21.05 -16.37
N GLN A 555 -20.05 21.56 -17.20
CA GLN A 555 -20.06 21.27 -18.65
C GLN A 555 -19.30 19.99 -19.00
N PHE A 556 -19.80 19.23 -19.96
CA PHE A 556 -19.15 18.03 -20.51
C PHE A 556 -19.57 17.74 -21.95
N VAL A 557 -18.77 16.96 -22.67
CA VAL A 557 -19.03 16.55 -24.06
C VAL A 557 -19.14 15.03 -24.14
N ALA A 558 -20.12 14.55 -24.89
CA ALA A 558 -20.26 13.15 -25.27
C ALA A 558 -20.10 12.98 -26.80
N GLY A 559 -19.31 11.99 -27.20
CA GLY A 559 -19.25 11.49 -28.58
C GLY A 559 -20.01 10.17 -28.69
N PHE A 560 -20.67 9.95 -29.83
CA PHE A 560 -21.60 8.85 -30.05
C PHE A 560 -21.14 7.89 -31.16
N VAL A 561 -21.71 6.68 -31.17
CA VAL A 561 -21.46 5.66 -32.20
C VAL A 561 -21.84 6.13 -33.61
N ASP A 562 -22.75 7.09 -33.74
CA ASP A 562 -23.25 7.59 -35.04
C ASP A 562 -22.42 8.72 -35.67
N GLY A 563 -21.30 9.10 -35.05
CA GLY A 563 -20.48 10.24 -35.47
C GLY A 563 -20.93 11.60 -34.93
N SER A 564 -21.98 11.65 -34.10
CA SER A 564 -22.41 12.89 -33.42
C SER A 564 -21.60 13.20 -32.16
N VAL A 565 -21.52 14.50 -31.86
CA VAL A 565 -20.88 15.07 -30.67
C VAL A 565 -21.82 16.09 -30.06
N LYS A 566 -22.13 15.93 -28.78
CA LYS A 566 -23.08 16.77 -28.04
C LYS A 566 -22.41 17.39 -26.81
N LEU A 567 -22.60 18.70 -26.62
CA LEU A 567 -22.18 19.46 -25.43
C LEU A 567 -23.35 19.56 -24.46
N PHE A 568 -23.09 19.30 -23.20
CA PHE A 568 -24.04 19.36 -22.10
C PHE A 568 -23.54 20.29 -20.98
N ASP A 569 -24.47 20.83 -20.20
CA ASP A 569 -24.25 21.63 -19.00
C ASP A 569 -25.23 21.19 -17.90
N ILE A 570 -24.69 20.69 -16.79
CA ILE A 570 -25.47 20.16 -15.66
C ILE A 570 -26.30 21.25 -14.97
N GLN A 571 -25.98 22.54 -15.18
CA GLN A 571 -26.73 23.66 -14.63
C GLN A 571 -28.01 24.00 -15.45
N MET A 572 -28.20 23.40 -16.63
CA MET A 572 -29.35 23.67 -17.50
C MET A 572 -30.45 22.59 -17.38
N PRO A 573 -31.75 22.95 -17.38
CA PRO A 573 -32.85 21.99 -17.16
C PRO A 573 -32.90 20.80 -18.14
N GLU A 574 -32.62 21.03 -19.43
CA GLU A 574 -32.58 19.97 -20.45
C GLU A 574 -31.19 19.29 -20.56
N MET A 575 -30.20 19.79 -19.81
CA MET A 575 -28.74 19.59 -19.90
C MET A 575 -28.09 19.78 -21.29
N LEU A 576 -28.75 19.49 -22.42
CA LEU A 576 -28.18 19.61 -23.76
C LEU A 576 -28.02 21.08 -24.18
N VAL A 577 -26.78 21.52 -24.39
CA VAL A 577 -26.46 22.87 -24.87
C VAL A 577 -26.49 22.93 -26.39
N CYS A 578 -25.82 21.99 -27.06
CA CYS A 578 -25.83 21.87 -28.52
C CYS A 578 -25.38 20.49 -29.00
N ALA A 579 -25.75 20.16 -30.24
CA ALA A 579 -25.38 18.94 -30.93
C ALA A 579 -24.83 19.27 -32.32
N THR A 580 -23.81 18.53 -32.76
CA THR A 580 -23.28 18.56 -34.12
C THR A 580 -22.92 17.14 -34.57
N ARG A 581 -22.78 16.91 -35.88
CA ARG A 581 -22.39 15.61 -36.46
C ARG A 581 -21.10 15.75 -37.28
N PRO A 582 -19.93 15.93 -36.62
CA PRO A 582 -18.66 16.14 -37.29
C PRO A 582 -18.29 15.03 -38.26
N HIS A 583 -18.61 13.78 -37.94
CA HIS A 583 -18.25 12.61 -38.74
C HIS A 583 -19.51 12.07 -39.46
N PRO A 584 -19.87 12.58 -40.66
CA PRO A 584 -21.19 12.35 -41.26
C PRO A 584 -21.44 10.91 -41.72
N GLU A 585 -20.39 10.15 -42.05
CA GLU A 585 -20.44 8.80 -42.62
C GLU A 585 -20.82 7.70 -41.61
N VAL A 586 -21.41 8.06 -40.46
CA VAL A 586 -21.76 7.16 -39.34
C VAL A 586 -20.52 6.48 -38.74
N GLU A 587 -19.41 7.22 -38.71
CA GLU A 587 -18.13 6.74 -38.16
C GLU A 587 -18.05 7.01 -36.66
N ARG A 588 -17.95 5.93 -35.87
CA ARG A 588 -17.94 5.95 -34.41
C ARG A 588 -16.91 6.94 -33.87
N VAL A 589 -17.34 7.85 -32.98
CA VAL A 589 -16.42 8.68 -32.21
C VAL A 589 -15.64 7.81 -31.22
N VAL A 590 -14.31 7.81 -31.31
CA VAL A 590 -13.42 7.00 -30.44
C VAL A 590 -12.70 7.83 -29.39
N GLY A 591 -12.90 9.16 -29.38
CA GLY A 591 -12.44 10.04 -28.32
C GLY A 591 -12.89 11.48 -28.54
N VAL A 592 -13.13 12.20 -27.43
CA VAL A 592 -13.45 13.63 -27.40
C VAL A 592 -12.63 14.31 -26.31
N GLY A 593 -12.36 15.61 -26.45
CA GLY A 593 -11.67 16.39 -25.42
C GLY A 593 -11.84 17.89 -25.59
N PHE A 594 -11.90 18.63 -24.49
CA PHE A 594 -11.80 20.09 -24.51
C PHE A 594 -10.37 20.53 -24.82
N GLN A 595 -10.23 21.67 -25.51
CA GLN A 595 -8.92 22.26 -25.76
C GLN A 595 -8.40 22.97 -24.48
N PRO A 596 -7.07 23.04 -24.26
CA PRO A 596 -6.45 23.60 -23.05
C PRO A 596 -6.46 25.14 -22.99
N GLU A 597 -6.96 25.82 -24.03
CA GLU A 597 -7.12 27.27 -24.02
C GLU A 597 -8.24 27.73 -23.08
N LEU A 598 -8.15 28.95 -22.57
CA LEU A 598 -9.25 29.64 -21.86
C LEU A 598 -10.45 30.01 -22.77
N GLN A 599 -10.53 29.44 -23.98
CA GLN A 599 -11.59 29.71 -24.95
C GLN A 599 -12.76 28.74 -24.72
N PRO A 600 -13.92 29.20 -24.20
CA PRO A 600 -15.10 28.35 -24.01
C PRO A 600 -15.51 27.63 -25.29
N ALA A 601 -15.94 26.37 -25.12
CA ALA A 601 -16.62 25.57 -26.13
C ALA A 601 -15.79 25.12 -27.35
N LYS A 602 -14.46 25.28 -27.32
CA LYS A 602 -13.54 24.59 -28.26
C LYS A 602 -13.31 23.12 -27.88
N VAL A 603 -13.57 22.23 -28.82
CA VAL A 603 -13.55 20.77 -28.64
C VAL A 603 -12.71 20.10 -29.73
N VAL A 604 -12.14 18.95 -29.44
CA VAL A 604 -11.52 18.02 -30.41
C VAL A 604 -12.28 16.70 -30.36
N SER A 605 -12.64 16.16 -31.53
CA SER A 605 -13.28 14.84 -31.71
C SER A 605 -12.44 13.99 -32.66
N ALA A 606 -12.46 12.67 -32.52
CA ALA A 606 -11.85 11.76 -33.49
C ALA A 606 -12.71 10.53 -33.75
N SER A 607 -12.77 10.09 -35.01
CA SER A 607 -13.54 8.91 -35.41
C SER A 607 -12.67 7.68 -35.68
N GLN A 608 -13.31 6.52 -35.81
CA GLN A 608 -12.68 5.27 -36.18
C GLN A 608 -12.08 5.27 -37.60
N ALA A 609 -12.59 6.11 -38.52
CA ALA A 609 -12.00 6.34 -39.85
C ALA A 609 -10.63 7.04 -39.78
N GLY A 610 -10.31 7.68 -38.66
CA GLY A 610 -8.98 8.24 -38.39
C GLY A 610 -8.78 9.70 -38.77
N ASP A 611 -9.86 10.42 -39.00
CA ASP A 611 -9.90 11.88 -38.91
C ASP A 611 -10.00 12.35 -37.46
N ILE A 612 -9.46 13.54 -37.20
CA ILE A 612 -9.58 14.30 -35.95
C ILE A 612 -10.11 15.68 -36.34
N GLN A 613 -11.22 16.10 -35.77
CA GLN A 613 -11.90 17.36 -36.08
C GLN A 613 -11.89 18.31 -34.89
N PHE A 614 -11.63 19.58 -35.18
CA PHE A 614 -11.56 20.66 -34.22
C PHE A 614 -12.79 21.55 -34.41
N LEU A 615 -13.56 21.67 -33.33
CA LEU A 615 -14.92 22.19 -33.34
C LEU A 615 -14.99 23.41 -32.43
N ASP A 616 -15.59 24.49 -32.90
CA ASP A 616 -16.11 25.55 -32.04
C ASP A 616 -17.62 25.29 -31.87
N MET A 617 -18.03 24.85 -30.69
CA MET A 617 -19.43 24.51 -30.41
C MET A 617 -20.35 25.74 -30.36
N ARG A 618 -19.81 26.96 -30.56
CA ARG A 618 -20.56 28.20 -30.85
C ARG A 618 -20.86 28.40 -32.33
N ASN A 619 -20.08 27.80 -33.23
CA ASN A 619 -20.22 27.89 -34.68
C ASN A 619 -20.42 26.50 -35.29
N LEU A 620 -21.61 25.95 -35.05
CA LEU A 620 -21.99 24.55 -35.36
C LEU A 620 -22.03 24.16 -36.85
N LYS A 621 -21.52 24.98 -37.76
CA LYS A 621 -21.61 24.75 -39.21
C LYS A 621 -20.65 23.65 -39.69
N GLU A 622 -19.35 23.82 -39.44
CA GLU A 622 -18.28 22.95 -39.94
C GLU A 622 -17.11 22.94 -38.94
N ALA A 623 -16.26 21.90 -39.01
CA ALA A 623 -15.00 21.88 -38.26
C ALA A 623 -14.01 22.90 -38.84
N TYR A 624 -13.37 23.70 -37.98
CA TYR A 624 -12.43 24.74 -38.43
C TYR A 624 -11.03 24.20 -38.76
N LEU A 625 -10.73 22.97 -38.35
CA LEU A 625 -9.52 22.22 -38.69
C LEU A 625 -9.84 20.71 -38.66
N THR A 626 -9.36 19.98 -39.66
CA THR A 626 -9.48 18.51 -39.75
C THR A 626 -8.12 17.88 -40.05
N ILE A 627 -7.70 16.92 -39.23
CA ILE A 627 -6.44 16.19 -39.36
C ILE A 627 -6.73 14.73 -39.73
N TYR A 628 -6.33 14.30 -40.92
CA TYR A 628 -6.37 12.88 -41.31
C TYR A 628 -5.18 12.13 -40.71
N ALA A 629 -5.27 11.82 -39.41
CA ALA A 629 -4.18 11.24 -38.65
C ALA A 629 -3.80 9.83 -39.13
N HIS A 630 -4.79 8.96 -39.36
CA HIS A 630 -4.58 7.57 -39.77
C HIS A 630 -5.53 7.21 -40.93
N ARG A 631 -5.13 6.29 -41.83
CA ARG A 631 -6.01 5.76 -42.89
C ARG A 631 -6.86 4.62 -42.33
N GLY A 632 -7.94 4.95 -41.62
CA GLY A 632 -8.77 4.01 -40.87
C GLY A 632 -8.07 3.45 -39.63
N SER A 633 -8.87 2.96 -38.69
CA SER A 633 -8.42 2.23 -37.49
C SER A 633 -7.69 3.11 -36.46
N LEU A 634 -8.15 4.35 -36.27
CA LEU A 634 -7.83 5.14 -35.06
C LEU A 634 -8.67 4.56 -33.90
N THR A 635 -8.05 4.36 -32.75
CA THR A 635 -8.63 3.62 -31.61
C THR A 635 -8.76 4.43 -30.33
N SER A 636 -8.05 5.55 -30.24
CA SER A 636 -7.98 6.39 -29.03
C SER A 636 -7.47 7.79 -29.35
N LEU A 637 -7.96 8.78 -28.61
CA LEU A 637 -7.55 10.18 -28.64
C LEU A 637 -7.23 10.63 -27.21
N ALA A 638 -6.17 11.44 -27.05
CA ALA A 638 -5.91 12.17 -25.81
C ALA A 638 -5.57 13.63 -26.15
N VAL A 639 -6.10 14.57 -25.37
CA VAL A 639 -5.77 16.01 -25.45
C VAL A 639 -5.05 16.38 -24.15
N HIS A 640 -3.92 17.08 -24.23
CA HIS A 640 -3.15 17.42 -23.03
C HIS A 640 -3.80 18.56 -22.25
N ARG A 641 -3.81 18.44 -20.92
CA ARG A 641 -4.60 19.30 -20.02
C ARG A 641 -4.27 20.80 -20.09
N HIS A 642 -2.98 21.13 -20.23
CA HIS A 642 -2.45 22.49 -20.08
C HIS A 642 -1.46 22.90 -21.19
N ALA A 643 -1.38 22.14 -22.29
CA ALA A 643 -0.43 22.39 -23.37
C ALA A 643 -1.06 22.01 -24.71
N PRO A 644 -0.79 22.73 -25.81
CA PRO A 644 -1.50 22.61 -27.08
C PRO A 644 -1.10 21.33 -27.83
N LEU A 645 -1.50 20.17 -27.32
CA LEU A 645 -1.09 18.85 -27.81
C LEU A 645 -2.25 17.87 -27.88
N VAL A 646 -2.29 17.12 -28.99
CA VAL A 646 -3.25 16.04 -29.23
C VAL A 646 -2.48 14.79 -29.65
N ALA A 647 -2.75 13.66 -29.00
CA ALA A 647 -2.20 12.35 -29.35
C ALA A 647 -3.30 11.42 -29.87
N SER A 648 -3.05 10.69 -30.95
CA SER A 648 -3.97 9.70 -31.50
C SER A 648 -3.32 8.34 -31.73
N GLY A 649 -3.96 7.30 -31.21
CA GLY A 649 -3.51 5.92 -31.27
C GLY A 649 -4.24 5.15 -32.37
N SER A 650 -3.56 4.18 -32.97
CA SER A 650 -4.12 3.28 -33.97
C SER A 650 -3.87 1.82 -33.62
N SER A 651 -4.78 0.94 -34.04
CA SER A 651 -4.56 -0.51 -33.96
C SER A 651 -3.36 -0.98 -34.79
N LYS A 652 -2.94 -0.17 -35.77
CA LYS A 652 -1.77 -0.40 -36.64
C LYS A 652 -0.43 -0.08 -35.95
N GLN A 653 -0.38 -0.12 -34.62
CA GLN A 653 0.83 0.07 -33.79
C GLN A 653 1.53 1.43 -34.02
N LEU A 654 0.71 2.48 -34.18
CA LEU A 654 1.14 3.86 -34.40
C LEU A 654 0.50 4.79 -33.37
N ILE A 655 1.30 5.70 -32.80
CA ILE A 655 0.80 6.86 -32.06
C ILE A 655 1.36 8.11 -32.75
N LYS A 656 0.49 9.05 -33.11
CA LYS A 656 0.88 10.36 -33.64
C LYS A 656 0.60 11.45 -32.62
N VAL A 657 1.49 12.44 -32.56
CA VAL A 657 1.32 13.64 -31.73
C VAL A 657 1.28 14.86 -32.64
N PHE A 658 0.32 15.74 -32.39
CA PHE A 658 0.04 16.97 -33.13
C PHE A 658 -0.05 18.16 -32.18
N ASN A 659 0.12 19.37 -32.70
CA ASN A 659 -0.30 20.60 -32.01
C ASN A 659 -1.79 20.94 -32.32
N LEU A 660 -2.30 22.06 -31.81
CA LEU A 660 -3.69 22.49 -32.06
C LEU A 660 -3.86 23.14 -33.44
N GLU A 661 -2.76 23.51 -34.08
CA GLU A 661 -2.66 24.09 -35.42
C GLU A 661 -2.69 23.03 -36.54
N GLY A 662 -2.58 21.74 -36.18
CA GLY A 662 -2.68 20.60 -37.11
C GLY A 662 -1.34 20.03 -37.58
N GLU A 663 -0.21 20.58 -37.15
CA GLU A 663 1.12 20.09 -37.46
C GLU A 663 1.44 18.80 -36.70
N GLN A 664 1.93 17.78 -37.41
CA GLN A 664 2.28 16.48 -36.83
C GLN A 664 3.69 16.50 -36.21
N LEU A 665 3.82 17.06 -35.01
CA LEU A 665 5.05 17.16 -34.21
C LEU A 665 5.85 15.85 -34.12
N GLY A 666 5.18 14.69 -34.05
CA GLY A 666 5.87 13.40 -33.95
C GLY A 666 5.05 12.19 -34.37
N THR A 667 5.74 11.08 -34.62
CA THR A 667 5.11 9.74 -34.64
C THR A 667 5.97 8.75 -33.85
N ILE A 668 5.37 8.12 -32.85
CA ILE A 668 5.93 6.96 -32.17
C ILE A 668 5.54 5.73 -33.00
N ARG A 669 6.53 4.96 -33.45
CA ARG A 669 6.37 3.80 -34.32
C ARG A 669 7.15 2.60 -33.79
N TYR A 670 6.71 1.40 -34.11
CA TYR A 670 7.55 0.22 -34.01
C TYR A 670 8.71 0.31 -35.01
N LEU A 671 9.93 -0.01 -34.56
CA LEU A 671 11.11 -0.25 -35.39
C LEU A 671 11.44 -1.75 -35.32
N SER A 672 11.52 -2.40 -36.48
CA SER A 672 11.74 -3.85 -36.62
C SER A 672 13.21 -4.23 -36.49
N THR A 673 13.83 -3.90 -35.35
CA THR A 673 15.19 -4.31 -35.01
C THR A 673 15.17 -5.60 -34.19
N PHE A 674 16.19 -6.46 -34.35
CA PHE A 674 16.22 -7.85 -33.88
C PHE A 674 15.99 -8.09 -32.36
N MET A 675 16.06 -7.05 -31.52
CA MET A 675 15.79 -7.13 -30.07
C MET A 675 14.70 -6.17 -29.56
N ALA A 676 13.94 -5.52 -30.44
CA ALA A 676 12.94 -4.53 -30.03
C ALA A 676 11.67 -5.20 -29.46
N GLN A 677 11.33 -4.93 -28.19
CA GLN A 677 10.08 -5.39 -27.59
C GLN A 677 8.85 -4.80 -28.32
N LYS A 678 7.93 -5.71 -28.64
CA LYS A 678 6.66 -5.48 -29.34
C LYS A 678 5.85 -4.35 -28.67
N ILE A 679 5.06 -3.65 -29.48
CA ILE A 679 4.00 -2.74 -29.04
C ILE A 679 2.70 -3.30 -29.61
N GLY A 680 1.71 -3.59 -28.79
CA GLY A 680 0.41 -4.10 -29.25
C GLY A 680 -0.40 -3.06 -30.02
N SER A 681 -1.55 -3.49 -30.53
CA SER A 681 -2.59 -2.57 -31.04
C SER A 681 -2.97 -1.58 -29.92
N VAL A 682 -2.80 -0.27 -30.15
CA VAL A 682 -3.11 0.75 -29.13
C VAL A 682 -4.60 0.72 -28.82
N ARG A 683 -4.97 0.74 -27.53
CA ARG A 683 -6.37 0.68 -27.06
C ARG A 683 -6.79 1.93 -26.28
N CYS A 684 -5.88 2.55 -25.55
CA CYS A 684 -6.12 3.81 -24.85
C CYS A 684 -4.86 4.68 -24.84
N LEU A 685 -5.07 5.99 -24.73
CA LEU A 685 -4.05 7.00 -24.52
C LEU A 685 -4.51 7.93 -23.39
N THR A 686 -3.58 8.41 -22.57
CA THR A 686 -3.83 9.53 -21.66
C THR A 686 -2.56 10.33 -21.42
N PHE A 687 -2.70 11.64 -21.28
CA PHE A 687 -1.61 12.52 -20.86
C PHE A 687 -1.62 12.67 -19.33
N HIS A 688 -0.44 12.79 -18.72
CA HIS A 688 -0.37 13.17 -17.31
C HIS A 688 -0.91 14.61 -17.12
N PRO A 689 -1.72 14.92 -16.07
CA PRO A 689 -2.39 16.21 -15.95
C PRO A 689 -1.47 17.45 -15.91
N TYR A 690 -0.22 17.29 -15.48
CA TYR A 690 0.73 18.39 -15.22
C TYR A 690 2.13 18.19 -15.82
N GLN A 691 2.38 17.11 -16.57
CA GLN A 691 3.71 16.78 -17.07
C GLN A 691 3.63 16.27 -18.50
N MET A 692 4.72 16.47 -19.25
CA MET A 692 4.88 16.06 -20.65
C MET A 692 5.10 14.54 -20.79
N LEU A 693 4.18 13.76 -20.21
CA LEU A 693 4.16 12.30 -20.23
C LEU A 693 2.89 11.81 -20.94
N LEU A 694 3.06 10.92 -21.90
CA LEU A 694 1.97 10.24 -22.62
C LEU A 694 1.99 8.76 -22.26
N ALA A 695 0.95 8.27 -21.58
CA ALA A 695 0.75 6.85 -21.34
C ALA A 695 -0.09 6.22 -22.46
N ALA A 696 0.29 5.03 -22.90
CA ALA A 696 -0.40 4.25 -23.93
C ALA A 696 -0.61 2.81 -23.45
N GLY A 697 -1.87 2.39 -23.37
CA GLY A 697 -2.26 1.01 -23.10
C GLY A 697 -2.48 0.25 -24.41
N ALA A 698 -1.89 -0.96 -24.51
CA ALA A 698 -1.90 -1.77 -25.72
C ALA A 698 -2.59 -3.13 -25.50
N ALA A 699 -3.07 -3.74 -26.60
CA ALA A 699 -3.83 -4.99 -26.58
C ALA A 699 -3.02 -6.24 -26.18
N ASP A 700 -1.72 -6.11 -25.94
CA ASP A 700 -0.82 -7.14 -25.39
C ASP A 700 -0.59 -7.00 -23.88
N ALA A 701 -1.50 -6.29 -23.18
CA ALA A 701 -1.50 -6.02 -21.73
C ALA A 701 -0.33 -5.14 -21.22
N CYS A 702 0.52 -4.65 -22.11
CA CYS A 702 1.57 -3.69 -21.79
C CYS A 702 1.04 -2.26 -21.68
N VAL A 703 1.61 -1.48 -20.76
CA VAL A 703 1.50 -0.01 -20.75
C VAL A 703 2.88 0.58 -21.03
N SER A 704 2.98 1.47 -22.03
CA SER A 704 4.20 2.24 -22.30
C SER A 704 3.99 3.69 -21.89
N ILE A 705 4.98 4.29 -21.22
CA ILE A 705 5.02 5.71 -20.88
C ILE A 705 6.09 6.36 -21.75
N TYR A 706 5.72 7.43 -22.44
CA TYR A 706 6.61 8.22 -23.28
C TYR A 706 6.87 9.58 -22.63
N ALA A 707 8.14 9.97 -22.57
CA ALA A 707 8.61 11.21 -21.97
C ALA A 707 9.46 12.00 -22.96
N ASP A 708 9.50 13.33 -22.79
CA ASP A 708 10.56 14.14 -23.39
C ASP A 708 11.90 13.88 -22.66
N GLU A 709 13.02 14.01 -23.38
CA GLU A 709 14.35 13.76 -22.81
C GLU A 709 14.76 14.87 -21.84
N VAL A 710 14.59 14.64 -20.54
CA VAL A 710 15.30 15.40 -19.51
C VAL A 710 16.80 15.12 -19.67
N PRO A 711 17.65 16.10 -20.03
CA PRO A 711 19.09 15.86 -20.10
C PRO A 711 19.62 15.55 -18.69
N PRO A 712 20.56 14.60 -18.54
CA PRO A 712 21.06 14.22 -17.22
C PRO A 712 21.67 15.42 -16.49
N PRO A 713 21.49 15.53 -15.16
CA PRO A 713 22.09 16.61 -14.38
C PRO A 713 23.62 16.58 -14.50
N ARG A 714 24.21 17.77 -14.61
CA ARG A 714 25.66 18.02 -14.68
C ARG A 714 26.27 18.17 -13.28
#